data_AF-A0A948RYU3-F1
#
_entry.id   AF-A0A948RYU3-F1
#
_cell.length_a   1.000
_cell.length_b   1.000
_cell.length_c   1.000
_cell.angle_alpha   90.00
_cell.angle_beta   90.00
_cell.angle_gamma   90.00
#
_symmetry.space_group_name_H-M   'P 1'
#
loop_
_entity.id
_entity.type
_entity.pdbx_description
1 polymer ?
#
loop_
_entity_poly.entity_id
_entity_poly.type
_entity_poly.pdbx_seq_one_letter_code
_entity_poly.pdbx_strand_id
1 'polypeptide(L)'
;MLRITGAPRRSLYQIAAFCLLGLCFWLSGCSREVLKTEDGEPGPDNWELGESSTYNIPADEDVRIIDDVTGHIIRIPDTGGGSLTVTAIVSGPQAAPDDSAFALSYTGAGPVQIMIPHGPEDFDFVFGYSSFQGVILEGDEGSDYGWLPFPVTETIGDTLVFGLLNSEESKNVQAALWQGITNFKRLKIKPGTEHGDLMRVFEQNVRDALNNLILVVPAARRDQTMQDIDGPFKRTVFVDINTGSWWPTKPKYVAFWTFVPAIARCALMMKDDYAGSVAHEVGHYLHHVLVKNNLYLNFAMNARPYGHKIGSAGARNNVIEEPAYFAEYVLNRTINNGNPEQGTFLSSLDHVSDPMQHDYLDLEGMGVMILASLTRQGDTIFSFYGPRVPVPVVQGDLNERYQACYEGIAQGANTIPSFRYKMHVYLSESGQQDKIPAMLQPLGWSHFAGCRFVDEQSNPLENHTARSVSIAGGATYRLPLGRAVAATPGGYLLERVYPGDSILRIYRPNGDSIDVARNIEWGTSTNQKQEWGDIVVPQQNLLALLQQRGNIHTFVFAYIDDPLSEDPRYQGFSVSNTVSCLPGAPALTWEGTGFSFTMQTTEETIYHTAVYTDSLQGEVSPDGRSIEWIRLYSDRTTTYPQGGRYQWQTDITIRDIPVTAYPGDEWQNTEFQYYLLPEEAPDRVVSCRWYHYYNNQEMVSTTFISPGSEWSFAISTRE
;
A
#
# COMPACT_ATOMS: atom_id res chain seq x y z
N MET A 1 -4.20 2.89 37.95
CA MET A 1 -4.13 3.27 39.37
C MET A 1 -3.22 2.28 40.08
N LEU A 2 -1.92 2.61 40.15
CA LEU A 2 -0.86 2.11 41.08
C LEU A 2 0.47 2.62 40.48
N ARG A 3 0.98 3.72 41.04
CA ARG A 3 2.29 4.33 40.73
C ARG A 3 3.29 3.78 41.73
N ILE A 4 4.46 3.33 41.27
CA ILE A 4 5.64 3.15 42.11
C ILE A 4 6.78 3.98 41.50
N THR A 5 7.20 4.96 42.29
CA THR A 5 8.32 5.88 42.09
C THR A 5 9.58 5.30 42.74
N GLY A 6 10.76 5.55 42.17
CA GLY A 6 12.01 5.40 42.93
C GLY A 6 13.29 5.35 42.09
N ALA A 7 13.94 6.50 41.91
CA ALA A 7 15.35 6.58 41.56
C ALA A 7 16.22 6.58 42.83
N PRO A 8 17.52 6.22 42.73
CA PRO A 8 18.52 7.08 43.35
C PRO A 8 19.77 7.34 42.48
N ARG A 9 20.30 8.56 42.65
CA ARG A 9 21.61 9.05 42.18
C ARG A 9 22.77 8.46 43.01
N ARG A 10 23.96 8.35 42.40
CA ARG A 10 25.33 8.55 42.99
C ARG A 10 26.34 8.55 41.83
N SER A 11 26.92 9.69 41.42
CA SER A 11 28.09 10.42 41.97
C SER A 11 29.46 9.83 41.60
N LEU A 12 30.15 10.57 40.71
CA LEU A 12 31.59 10.72 40.48
C LEU A 12 32.55 10.27 41.60
N TYR A 13 33.56 9.47 41.24
CA TYR A 13 34.92 9.47 41.83
C TYR A 13 35.97 9.07 40.77
N GLN A 14 36.70 10.08 40.30
CA GLN A 14 38.17 10.15 40.06
C GLN A 14 38.98 8.83 40.08
N ILE A 15 39.67 8.47 38.98
CA ILE A 15 41.09 8.82 38.68
C ILE A 15 42.05 8.48 39.84
N ALA A 16 42.77 7.37 39.70
CA ALA A 16 44.24 7.30 39.74
C ALA A 16 44.71 5.85 39.98
N ALA A 17 45.71 5.45 39.18
CA ALA A 17 46.70 4.39 39.42
C ALA A 17 46.65 3.25 38.39
N PHE A 18 47.46 3.36 37.33
CA PHE A 18 48.79 2.73 37.29
C PHE A 18 49.41 2.88 35.90
N CYS A 19 50.27 3.88 35.75
CA CYS A 19 51.38 3.83 34.82
C CYS A 19 52.41 2.84 35.37
N LEU A 20 52.49 1.62 34.83
CA LEU A 20 53.65 0.74 34.95
C LEU A 20 53.40 -0.50 34.11
N LEU A 21 53.76 -0.45 32.82
CA LEU A 21 54.09 -1.60 31.96
C LEU A 21 54.49 -1.08 30.57
N GLY A 22 55.49 -0.18 30.54
CA GLY A 22 56.32 0.07 29.39
C GLY A 22 57.72 -0.42 29.73
N LEU A 23 58.37 -1.11 28.78
CA LEU A 23 59.61 -1.90 28.89
C LEU A 23 59.44 -3.34 29.39
N CYS A 24 59.15 -4.23 28.42
CA CYS A 24 59.86 -5.51 28.23
C CYS A 24 59.47 -6.08 26.86
N PHE A 25 59.86 -5.37 25.79
CA PHE A 25 59.90 -5.92 24.44
C PHE A 25 61.36 -6.12 24.04
N TRP A 26 61.64 -7.27 23.42
CA TRP A 26 62.90 -7.76 22.82
C TRP A 26 63.81 -8.67 23.68
N LEU A 27 63.54 -9.99 23.64
CA LEU A 27 64.35 -11.01 22.93
C LEU A 27 64.35 -12.38 23.65
N SER A 28 63.68 -13.37 23.06
CA SER A 28 64.23 -14.71 22.77
C SER A 28 63.20 -15.48 21.95
N GLY A 29 63.52 -15.71 20.68
CA GLY A 29 62.72 -16.53 19.78
C GLY A 29 63.09 -18.00 19.88
N CYS A 30 62.07 -18.85 19.72
CA CYS A 30 62.18 -20.14 19.06
C CYS A 30 61.05 -20.19 18.02
N SER A 31 61.45 -20.37 16.76
CA SER A 31 60.59 -20.45 15.58
C SER A 31 59.61 -21.62 15.68
N ARG A 32 58.31 -21.34 15.64
CA ARG A 32 57.25 -22.33 15.38
C ARG A 32 57.09 -22.39 13.87
N GLU A 33 57.53 -23.48 13.25
CA GLU A 33 57.19 -23.79 11.86
C GLU A 33 55.68 -23.95 11.77
N VAL A 34 55.06 -23.04 11.01
CA VAL A 34 53.65 -23.10 10.63
C VAL A 34 53.55 -24.05 9.45
N LEU A 35 52.95 -25.22 9.66
CA LEU A 35 52.56 -26.10 8.57
C LEU A 35 51.40 -25.41 7.82
N LYS A 36 51.70 -24.91 6.62
CA LYS A 36 50.70 -24.52 5.62
C LYS A 36 50.20 -25.78 4.93
N THR A 37 48.89 -25.97 4.83
CA THR A 37 48.30 -26.86 3.81
C THR A 37 48.25 -26.13 2.46
N GLU A 38 48.35 -26.88 1.37
CA GLU A 38 48.68 -26.39 0.02
C GLU A 38 47.60 -25.53 -0.68
N ASP A 39 46.42 -25.34 -0.10
CA ASP A 39 45.26 -24.75 -0.84
C ASP A 39 44.72 -23.42 -0.28
N GLY A 40 45.54 -22.63 0.41
CA GLY A 40 45.39 -21.16 0.35
C GLY A 40 44.10 -20.50 0.89
N GLU A 41 43.34 -21.10 1.79
CA GLU A 41 42.35 -20.39 2.62
C GLU A 41 42.87 -20.12 4.04
N PRO A 42 42.66 -18.92 4.60
CA PRO A 42 43.07 -18.61 5.97
C PRO A 42 42.08 -19.22 6.96
N GLY A 43 42.42 -20.36 7.58
CA GLY A 43 41.58 -20.98 8.61
C GLY A 43 41.50 -20.11 9.88
N PRO A 44 40.29 -19.76 10.38
CA PRO A 44 40.15 -19.28 11.73
C PRO A 44 40.16 -20.50 12.68
N ASP A 45 40.72 -20.30 13.88
CA ASP A 45 40.56 -21.14 15.08
C ASP A 45 41.82 -21.89 15.54
N ASN A 46 42.41 -21.37 16.62
CA ASN A 46 43.35 -22.09 17.46
C ASN A 46 42.58 -23.16 18.24
N TRP A 47 42.35 -24.33 17.63
CA TRP A 47 41.89 -25.51 18.35
C TRP A 47 43.06 -26.12 19.11
N GLU A 48 42.87 -26.36 20.41
CA GLU A 48 43.77 -27.20 21.19
C GLU A 48 43.15 -28.59 21.29
N LEU A 49 43.78 -29.55 20.61
CA LEU A 49 43.35 -30.94 20.61
C LEU A 49 44.01 -31.69 21.77
N GLY A 50 43.22 -32.56 22.41
CA GLY A 50 43.62 -33.40 23.53
C GLY A 50 43.92 -34.83 23.09
N GLU A 51 43.55 -35.79 23.95
CA GLU A 51 43.71 -37.22 23.66
C GLU A 51 42.87 -37.65 22.45
N SER A 52 43.36 -38.65 21.72
CA SER A 52 42.69 -39.25 20.55
C SER A 52 42.57 -40.76 20.71
N SER A 53 41.43 -41.31 20.30
CA SER A 53 41.20 -42.74 20.15
C SER A 53 40.88 -43.08 18.70
N THR A 54 41.42 -44.19 18.21
CA THR A 54 41.18 -44.69 16.86
C THR A 54 40.59 -46.09 16.91
N TYR A 55 39.48 -46.28 16.21
CA TYR A 55 38.70 -47.51 16.15
C TYR A 55 38.68 -48.05 14.73
N ASN A 56 38.98 -49.34 14.57
CA ASN A 56 38.85 -50.04 13.29
C ASN A 56 37.41 -50.50 13.12
N ILE A 57 36.79 -50.11 12.00
CA ILE A 57 35.39 -50.35 11.73
C ILE A 57 35.28 -51.48 10.69
N PRO A 58 34.72 -52.65 11.05
CA PRO A 58 34.46 -53.73 10.09
C PRO A 58 33.41 -53.30 9.06
N ALA A 59 33.43 -53.87 7.85
CA ALA A 59 32.44 -53.58 6.82
C ALA A 59 31.11 -54.33 7.06
N ASP A 60 30.01 -53.77 6.55
CA ASP A 60 28.66 -54.36 6.51
C ASP A 60 28.02 -54.71 7.88
N GLU A 61 28.39 -54.00 8.95
CA GLU A 61 27.85 -54.21 10.31
C GLU A 61 27.28 -52.91 10.93
N ASP A 62 26.29 -53.00 11.83
CA ASP A 62 25.90 -51.88 12.69
C ASP A 62 26.82 -51.85 13.91
N VAL A 63 27.82 -50.95 13.89
CA VAL A 63 28.86 -50.89 14.91
C VAL A 63 28.55 -49.79 15.91
N ARG A 64 28.66 -50.12 17.21
CA ARG A 64 28.50 -49.18 18.32
C ARG A 64 29.78 -49.17 19.16
N ILE A 65 30.37 -47.99 19.32
CA ILE A 65 31.61 -47.76 20.03
C ILE A 65 31.32 -46.85 21.22
N ILE A 66 31.77 -47.25 22.40
CA ILE A 66 31.85 -46.33 23.53
C ILE A 66 33.23 -45.71 23.43
N ASP A 67 33.30 -44.43 23.08
CA ASP A 67 34.55 -43.72 22.89
C ASP A 67 35.24 -43.47 24.24
N ASP A 68 36.52 -43.82 24.34
CA ASP A 68 37.29 -43.76 25.59
C ASP A 68 37.68 -42.32 25.95
N VAL A 69 37.72 -41.41 24.96
CA VAL A 69 38.12 -40.02 25.15
C VAL A 69 36.96 -39.17 25.67
N THR A 70 35.78 -39.32 25.06
CA THR A 70 34.60 -38.48 25.32
C THR A 70 33.54 -39.18 26.16
N GLY A 71 33.58 -40.51 26.24
CA GLY A 71 32.54 -41.34 26.88
C GLY A 71 31.23 -41.44 26.08
N HIS A 72 31.17 -40.85 24.87
CA HIS A 72 29.97 -40.89 24.03
C HIS A 72 29.84 -42.22 23.30
N ILE A 73 28.60 -42.59 22.97
CA ILE A 73 28.33 -43.77 22.15
C ILE A 73 28.26 -43.34 20.69
N ILE A 74 29.19 -43.78 19.86
CA ILE A 74 29.19 -43.53 18.41
C ILE A 74 28.65 -44.76 17.70
N ARG A 75 27.67 -44.56 16.82
CA ARG A 75 27.06 -45.61 16.00
C ARG A 75 27.37 -45.37 14.53
N ILE A 76 27.75 -46.43 13.83
CA ILE A 76 27.92 -46.44 12.38
C ILE A 76 27.01 -47.56 11.87
N PRO A 77 25.82 -47.25 11.33
CA PRO A 77 24.80 -48.25 11.01
C PRO A 77 25.05 -48.99 9.69
N ASP A 78 25.85 -48.42 8.80
CA ASP A 78 26.26 -49.03 7.52
C ASP A 78 27.74 -48.71 7.31
N THR A 79 28.61 -49.63 7.69
CA THR A 79 29.99 -49.29 8.01
C THR A 79 30.96 -49.22 6.86
N GLY A 80 30.66 -49.70 5.65
CA GLY A 80 31.53 -49.62 4.46
C GLY A 80 33.02 -50.01 4.64
N GLY A 81 33.43 -50.52 5.81
CA GLY A 81 34.81 -50.56 6.31
C GLY A 81 35.41 -49.17 6.63
N GLY A 82 36.41 -49.11 7.51
CA GLY A 82 37.22 -47.90 7.67
C GLY A 82 37.86 -47.75 9.05
N SER A 83 38.32 -46.54 9.35
CA SER A 83 38.85 -46.15 10.66
C SER A 83 38.18 -44.87 11.14
N LEU A 84 37.62 -44.92 12.35
CA LEU A 84 37.05 -43.77 13.04
C LEU A 84 38.08 -43.26 14.05
N THR A 85 38.41 -41.98 13.99
CA THR A 85 39.22 -41.30 15.00
C THR A 85 38.40 -40.25 15.71
N VAL A 86 38.41 -40.28 17.03
CA VAL A 86 37.77 -39.32 17.93
C VAL A 86 38.86 -38.61 18.71
N THR A 87 38.83 -37.28 18.75
CA THR A 87 39.84 -36.46 19.44
C THR A 87 39.15 -35.47 20.36
N ALA A 88 39.54 -35.40 21.63
CA ALA A 88 39.02 -34.38 22.55
C ALA A 88 39.42 -32.99 22.06
N ILE A 89 38.52 -32.02 22.20
CA ILE A 89 38.85 -30.61 22.04
C ILE A 89 39.01 -30.02 23.44
N VAL A 90 40.23 -29.62 23.78
CA VAL A 90 40.60 -29.07 25.10
C VAL A 90 40.25 -27.58 25.16
N SER A 91 40.50 -26.84 24.09
CA SER A 91 40.12 -25.44 23.96
C SER A 91 39.89 -25.05 22.49
N GLY A 92 39.11 -23.99 22.27
CA GLY A 92 38.69 -23.53 20.95
C GLY A 92 37.67 -22.38 21.06
N PRO A 93 36.99 -22.00 19.95
CA PRO A 93 35.88 -21.04 19.95
C PRO A 93 34.90 -21.29 21.10
N GLN A 94 34.81 -20.28 21.98
CA GLN A 94 34.33 -20.44 23.35
C GLN A 94 32.94 -21.11 23.40
N ALA A 95 32.89 -22.31 23.99
CA ALA A 95 31.70 -23.05 24.39
C ALA A 95 31.53 -22.94 25.92
N ALA A 96 30.38 -23.35 26.49
CA ALA A 96 30.20 -23.27 27.94
C ALA A 96 31.16 -24.25 28.64
N PRO A 97 31.64 -23.97 29.88
CA PRO A 97 32.63 -24.81 30.56
C PRO A 97 32.24 -26.28 30.80
N ASP A 98 30.93 -26.58 30.74
CA ASP A 98 30.38 -27.92 30.95
C ASP A 98 30.14 -28.68 29.63
N ASP A 99 30.52 -28.10 28.48
CA ASP A 99 30.35 -28.69 27.15
C ASP A 99 31.50 -29.66 26.82
N SER A 100 31.20 -30.94 26.59
CA SER A 100 32.20 -31.88 26.05
C SER A 100 32.32 -31.69 24.53
N ALA A 101 33.44 -31.15 24.07
CA ALA A 101 33.74 -30.94 22.65
C ALA A 101 34.74 -31.98 22.10
N PHE A 102 34.57 -32.36 20.85
CA PHE A 102 35.37 -33.40 20.20
C PHE A 102 35.41 -33.24 18.68
N ALA A 103 36.50 -33.67 18.07
CA ALA A 103 36.67 -33.77 16.62
C ALA A 103 36.50 -35.23 16.17
N LEU A 104 35.85 -35.43 15.03
CA LEU A 104 35.69 -36.72 14.37
C LEU A 104 36.34 -36.71 12.99
N SER A 105 37.00 -37.82 12.67
CA SER A 105 37.43 -38.16 11.31
C SER A 105 37.09 -39.62 11.03
N TYR A 106 36.47 -39.90 9.90
CA TYR A 106 36.10 -41.25 9.50
C TYR A 106 36.49 -41.50 8.05
N THR A 107 37.25 -42.57 7.81
CA THR A 107 37.72 -42.91 6.46
C THR A 107 36.74 -43.80 5.66
N GLY A 108 35.69 -44.29 6.32
CA GLY A 108 34.69 -45.15 5.69
C GLY A 108 33.59 -44.36 4.99
N ALA A 109 32.84 -45.03 4.12
CA ALA A 109 31.75 -44.43 3.35
C ALA A 109 30.41 -44.43 4.10
N GLY A 110 30.37 -44.87 5.35
CA GLY A 110 29.16 -44.98 6.17
C GLY A 110 28.74 -43.69 6.88
N PRO A 111 27.45 -43.51 7.23
CA PRO A 111 27.05 -42.40 8.09
C PRO A 111 27.55 -42.62 9.53
N VAL A 112 27.96 -41.54 10.21
CA VAL A 112 28.37 -41.57 11.62
C VAL A 112 27.29 -40.90 12.46
N GLN A 113 26.87 -41.54 13.55
CA GLN A 113 25.86 -41.07 14.48
C GLN A 113 26.42 -41.02 15.90
N ILE A 114 25.93 -40.10 16.72
CA ILE A 114 26.12 -40.13 18.18
C ILE A 114 24.80 -40.50 18.86
N MET A 115 24.88 -41.42 19.82
CA MET A 115 23.79 -41.89 20.64
C MET A 115 23.96 -41.33 22.05
N ILE A 116 22.98 -40.55 22.50
CA ILE A 116 22.99 -39.90 23.80
C ILE A 116 21.89 -40.52 24.68
N PRO A 117 22.27 -41.24 25.76
CA PRO A 117 21.32 -41.63 26.79
C PRO A 117 20.68 -40.39 27.41
N HIS A 118 19.36 -40.38 27.45
CA HIS A 118 18.56 -39.21 27.73
C HIS A 118 17.47 -39.55 28.74
N GLY A 119 17.47 -38.85 29.88
CA GLY A 119 16.37 -38.94 30.84
C GLY A 119 15.16 -38.13 30.36
N PRO A 120 13.93 -38.48 30.76
CA PRO A 120 12.71 -37.78 30.34
C PRO A 120 12.63 -36.31 30.79
N GLU A 121 13.52 -35.86 31.69
CA GLU A 121 13.61 -34.47 32.16
C GLU A 121 14.95 -33.78 31.80
N ASP A 122 15.86 -34.47 31.12
CA ASP A 122 17.12 -33.86 30.67
C ASP A 122 16.86 -33.04 29.39
N PHE A 123 17.72 -32.07 29.08
CA PHE A 123 17.84 -31.53 27.72
C PHE A 123 19.24 -31.80 27.19
N ASP A 124 19.34 -32.56 26.11
CA ASP A 124 20.60 -32.90 25.46
C ASP A 124 20.62 -32.36 24.03
N PHE A 125 21.67 -31.60 23.72
CA PHE A 125 21.92 -31.03 22.41
C PHE A 125 23.28 -31.46 21.90
N VAL A 126 23.36 -31.67 20.59
CA VAL A 126 24.63 -31.76 19.88
C VAL A 126 24.76 -30.54 18.99
N PHE A 127 25.95 -29.97 18.89
CA PHE A 127 26.26 -28.91 17.94
C PHE A 127 27.48 -29.30 17.12
N GLY A 128 27.58 -28.83 15.89
CA GLY A 128 28.81 -28.90 15.09
C GLY A 128 29.28 -27.51 14.71
N TYR A 129 30.60 -27.33 14.62
CA TYR A 129 31.20 -26.06 14.29
C TYR A 129 31.45 -25.96 12.78
N SER A 130 30.83 -25.00 12.12
CA SER A 130 30.91 -24.84 10.67
C SER A 130 30.87 -23.37 10.25
N SER A 131 31.16 -23.11 8.98
CA SER A 131 30.99 -21.78 8.40
C SER A 131 29.51 -21.41 8.26
N PHE A 132 29.23 -20.12 8.32
CA PHE A 132 27.94 -19.53 7.96
C PHE A 132 27.87 -19.17 6.46
N GLN A 133 28.85 -19.58 5.65
CA GLN A 133 28.88 -19.23 4.24
C GLN A 133 27.68 -19.86 3.51
N GLY A 134 26.82 -19.01 2.93
CA GLY A 134 25.54 -19.45 2.33
C GLY A 134 24.36 -19.52 3.31
N VAL A 135 24.58 -19.18 4.58
CA VAL A 135 23.56 -19.02 5.62
C VAL A 135 23.28 -17.53 5.80
N ILE A 136 22.01 -17.13 5.80
CA ILE A 136 21.63 -15.74 6.06
C ILE A 136 21.47 -15.57 7.56
N LEU A 137 22.28 -14.72 8.19
CA LEU A 137 22.19 -14.46 9.63
C LEU A 137 21.54 -13.11 9.91
N GLU A 138 20.79 -13.00 11.00
CA GLU A 138 20.53 -11.73 11.66
C GLU A 138 21.82 -11.26 12.38
N GLY A 139 22.78 -10.66 11.67
CA GLY A 139 24.09 -10.34 12.27
C GLY A 139 25.10 -9.68 11.31
N ASP A 140 25.78 -8.60 11.76
CA ASP A 140 27.00 -8.03 11.13
C ASP A 140 28.28 -8.60 11.76
N GLU A 141 28.17 -9.70 12.50
CA GLU A 141 29.28 -10.15 13.32
C GLU A 141 30.26 -10.99 12.49
N GLY A 142 31.40 -10.37 12.15
CA GLY A 142 32.50 -10.91 11.32
C GLY A 142 33.24 -12.14 11.86
N SER A 143 32.51 -13.18 12.25
CA SER A 143 32.99 -14.55 12.29
C SER A 143 32.19 -15.33 11.26
N ASP A 144 32.81 -15.74 10.16
CA ASP A 144 32.19 -16.59 9.13
C ASP A 144 31.87 -18.01 9.65
N TYR A 145 31.93 -18.27 10.97
CA TYR A 145 31.84 -19.60 11.60
C TYR A 145 31.17 -19.57 12.99
N GLY A 146 30.55 -20.69 13.39
CA GLY A 146 30.03 -20.89 14.75
C GLY A 146 29.40 -22.26 15.02
N TRP A 147 28.87 -22.43 16.24
CA TRP A 147 28.26 -23.69 16.72
C TRP A 147 26.80 -23.81 16.25
N LEU A 148 26.54 -24.81 15.42
CA LEU A 148 25.26 -25.09 14.80
C LEU A 148 24.59 -26.31 15.44
N PRO A 149 23.34 -26.21 15.95
CA PRO A 149 22.66 -27.36 16.52
C PRO A 149 22.49 -28.50 15.50
N PHE A 150 22.63 -29.73 15.97
CA PHE A 150 22.26 -30.93 15.24
C PHE A 150 20.91 -31.41 15.76
N PRO A 151 19.93 -31.65 14.89
CA PRO A 151 18.66 -32.20 15.29
C PRO A 151 18.74 -33.71 15.50
N VAL A 152 17.83 -34.19 16.33
CA VAL A 152 17.66 -35.62 16.61
C VAL A 152 17.10 -36.31 15.36
N THR A 153 17.81 -37.31 14.84
CA THR A 153 17.37 -38.10 13.68
C THR A 153 16.42 -39.22 14.09
N GLU A 154 16.67 -39.85 15.24
CA GLU A 154 15.92 -41.00 15.75
C GLU A 154 15.86 -40.97 17.29
N THR A 155 14.84 -41.60 17.87
CA THR A 155 14.77 -41.86 19.32
C THR A 155 14.56 -43.35 19.52
N ILE A 156 15.50 -44.01 20.21
CA ILE A 156 15.49 -45.46 20.48
C ILE A 156 15.36 -45.68 21.98
N GLY A 157 14.15 -45.95 22.46
CA GLY A 157 13.87 -45.95 23.91
C GLY A 157 14.24 -44.60 24.52
N ASP A 158 15.07 -44.63 25.57
CA ASP A 158 15.57 -43.43 26.28
C ASP A 158 16.89 -42.91 25.69
N THR A 159 17.11 -43.05 24.38
CA THR A 159 18.34 -42.61 23.70
C THR A 159 18.02 -41.75 22.48
N LEU A 160 18.60 -40.55 22.45
CA LEU A 160 18.53 -39.63 21.32
C LEU A 160 19.67 -39.93 20.35
N VAL A 161 19.37 -39.99 19.06
CA VAL A 161 20.36 -40.24 18.01
C VAL A 161 20.52 -38.98 17.16
N PHE A 162 21.76 -38.57 16.91
CA PHE A 162 22.09 -37.44 16.03
C PHE A 162 23.04 -37.93 14.93
N GLY A 163 22.75 -37.60 13.66
CA GLY A 163 23.63 -37.92 12.54
C GLY A 163 24.71 -36.86 12.36
N LEU A 164 25.98 -37.21 12.51
CA LEU A 164 27.13 -36.30 12.51
C LEU A 164 27.83 -36.19 11.15
N LEU A 165 28.04 -37.32 10.47
CA LEU A 165 28.64 -37.39 9.14
C LEU A 165 27.72 -38.21 8.24
N ASN A 166 27.44 -37.74 7.02
CA ASN A 166 26.65 -38.48 6.03
C ASN A 166 27.53 -38.90 4.85
N SER A 167 27.24 -40.09 4.30
CA SER A 167 27.82 -40.58 3.06
C SER A 167 27.32 -39.78 1.84
N GLU A 168 28.05 -39.86 0.73
CA GLU A 168 27.80 -39.15 -0.55
C GLU A 168 26.40 -39.33 -1.17
N GLU A 169 25.50 -40.15 -0.60
CA GLU A 169 24.18 -40.46 -1.18
C GLU A 169 23.09 -39.39 -0.97
N SER A 170 23.42 -38.24 -0.41
CA SER A 170 22.49 -37.11 -0.31
C SER A 170 22.54 -36.26 -1.58
N LYS A 171 22.04 -36.81 -2.70
CA LYS A 171 21.94 -36.14 -4.02
C LYS A 171 21.02 -34.91 -4.09
N ASN A 172 20.53 -34.44 -2.94
CA ASN A 172 19.75 -33.22 -2.85
C ASN A 172 20.65 -32.08 -2.35
N VAL A 173 20.36 -30.85 -2.77
CA VAL A 173 20.96 -29.58 -2.28
C VAL A 173 21.01 -29.50 -0.73
N GLN A 174 20.21 -30.35 -0.06
CA GLN A 174 20.01 -30.56 1.36
C GLN A 174 21.25 -30.95 2.20
N ALA A 175 22.33 -31.49 1.64
CA ALA A 175 23.47 -31.98 2.44
C ALA A 175 24.80 -31.22 2.31
N ALA A 176 24.93 -30.30 1.34
CA ALA A 176 26.20 -29.66 1.02
C ALA A 176 26.78 -28.75 2.14
N LEU A 177 25.93 -28.21 3.04
CA LEU A 177 26.36 -27.32 4.14
C LEU A 177 26.86 -28.05 5.40
N TRP A 178 26.45 -29.30 5.61
CA TRP A 178 26.84 -30.12 6.78
C TRP A 178 27.91 -31.16 6.41
N GLN A 179 28.21 -31.32 5.13
CA GLN A 179 29.34 -32.09 4.65
C GLN A 179 30.65 -31.41 5.07
N GLY A 180 31.54 -32.19 5.70
CA GLY A 180 32.86 -31.70 6.13
C GLY A 180 32.91 -31.09 7.53
N ILE A 181 31.81 -31.06 8.29
CA ILE A 181 31.87 -30.69 9.71
C ILE A 181 32.58 -31.80 10.48
N THR A 182 33.70 -31.45 11.09
CA THR A 182 34.52 -32.40 11.85
C THR A 182 34.51 -32.13 13.35
N ASN A 183 34.12 -30.93 13.78
CA ASN A 183 34.16 -30.52 15.19
C ASN A 183 32.74 -30.47 15.76
N PHE A 184 32.53 -31.14 16.90
CA PHE A 184 31.24 -31.30 17.55
C PHE A 184 31.32 -30.99 19.04
N LYS A 185 30.18 -30.67 19.64
CA LYS A 185 30.03 -30.58 21.09
C LYS A 185 28.69 -31.11 21.55
N ARG A 186 28.66 -31.64 22.76
CA ARG A 186 27.42 -31.98 23.48
C ARG A 186 27.20 -30.98 24.60
N LEU A 187 26.00 -30.43 24.66
CA LEU A 187 25.50 -29.64 25.78
C LEU A 187 24.43 -30.45 26.50
N LYS A 188 24.57 -30.60 27.82
CA LYS A 188 23.57 -31.25 28.67
C LYS A 188 23.07 -30.28 29.73
N ILE A 189 21.77 -30.01 29.72
CA ILE A 189 21.09 -29.20 30.73
C ILE A 189 20.30 -30.14 31.63
N LYS A 190 20.62 -30.12 32.93
CA LYS A 190 19.99 -30.99 33.93
C LYS A 190 18.70 -30.37 34.49
N PRO A 191 17.71 -31.20 34.87
CA PRO A 191 16.52 -30.73 35.56
C PRO A 191 16.88 -30.10 36.93
N GLY A 192 16.11 -29.09 37.33
CA GLY A 192 16.29 -28.39 38.61
C GLY A 192 17.45 -27.38 38.64
N THR A 193 18.08 -27.13 37.48
CA THR A 193 18.95 -25.98 37.27
C THR A 193 18.12 -24.79 36.78
N GLU A 194 18.56 -23.55 37.02
CA GLU A 194 17.85 -22.36 36.52
C GLU A 194 17.64 -22.41 35.00
N HIS A 195 18.62 -22.93 34.24
CA HIS A 195 18.49 -23.13 32.79
C HIS A 195 17.47 -24.22 32.46
N GLY A 196 17.52 -25.37 33.14
CA GLY A 196 16.57 -26.46 32.90
C GLY A 196 15.12 -26.08 33.24
N ASP A 197 14.91 -25.28 34.28
CA ASP A 197 13.58 -24.80 34.65
C ASP A 197 13.07 -23.74 33.65
N LEU A 198 13.95 -22.85 33.18
CA LEU A 198 13.62 -21.90 32.12
C LEU A 198 13.25 -22.61 30.81
N MET A 199 14.05 -23.60 30.38
CA MET A 199 13.77 -24.43 29.20
C MET A 199 12.37 -25.06 29.26
N ARG A 200 11.98 -25.59 30.42
CA ARG A 200 10.64 -26.18 30.62
C ARG A 200 9.52 -25.17 30.48
N VAL A 201 9.69 -23.95 31.02
CA VAL A 201 8.71 -22.87 30.85
C VAL A 201 8.55 -22.53 29.38
N PHE A 202 9.65 -22.41 28.63
CA PHE A 202 9.60 -22.15 27.20
C PHE A 202 8.96 -23.26 26.38
N GLU A 203 9.30 -24.52 26.65
CA GLU A 203 8.65 -25.65 25.99
C GLU A 203 7.13 -25.67 26.20
N GLN A 204 6.70 -25.33 27.41
CA GLN A 204 5.28 -25.23 27.74
C GLN A 204 4.63 -24.06 27.00
N ASN A 205 5.24 -22.86 27.02
CA ASN A 205 4.71 -21.68 26.32
C ASN A 205 4.61 -21.91 24.81
N VAL A 206 5.64 -22.52 24.20
CA VAL A 206 5.65 -22.94 22.78
C VAL A 206 4.52 -23.92 22.49
N ARG A 207 4.34 -24.93 23.35
CA ARG A 207 3.26 -25.93 23.21
C ARG A 207 1.89 -25.26 23.26
N ASP A 208 1.68 -24.34 24.19
CA ASP A 208 0.40 -23.65 24.37
C ASP A 208 0.11 -22.70 23.20
N ALA A 209 1.11 -21.95 22.73
CA ALA A 209 1.00 -21.12 21.53
C ALA A 209 0.61 -21.96 20.30
N LEU A 210 1.29 -23.11 20.07
CA LEU A 210 0.96 -24.02 18.97
C LEU A 210 -0.46 -24.58 19.06
N ASN A 211 -0.87 -25.04 20.24
CA ASN A 211 -2.21 -25.56 20.48
C ASN A 211 -3.30 -24.51 20.22
N ASN A 212 -3.01 -23.23 20.42
CA ASN A 212 -3.95 -22.15 20.10
C ASN A 212 -3.95 -21.82 18.61
N LEU A 213 -2.77 -21.77 17.97
CA LEU A 213 -2.64 -21.45 16.55
C LEU A 213 -3.22 -22.54 15.65
N ILE A 214 -3.12 -23.82 16.02
CA ILE A 214 -3.68 -24.90 15.20
C ILE A 214 -5.20 -24.79 15.03
N LEU A 215 -5.90 -24.17 15.98
CA LEU A 215 -7.34 -23.97 15.92
C LEU A 215 -7.76 -23.01 14.79
N VAL A 216 -6.85 -22.12 14.36
CA VAL A 216 -7.09 -21.18 13.27
C VAL A 216 -6.46 -21.61 11.94
N VAL A 217 -5.73 -22.73 11.91
CA VAL A 217 -5.35 -23.41 10.66
C VAL A 217 -6.60 -24.00 9.99
N PRO A 218 -6.71 -23.99 8.64
CA PRO A 218 -7.82 -24.60 7.92
C PRO A 218 -8.12 -26.02 8.39
N ALA A 219 -9.39 -26.34 8.65
CA ALA A 219 -9.80 -27.64 9.17
C ALA A 219 -9.29 -28.81 8.29
N ALA A 220 -9.27 -28.63 6.96
CA ALA A 220 -8.76 -29.61 6.00
C ALA A 220 -7.26 -29.92 6.14
N ARG A 221 -6.49 -29.09 6.84
CA ARG A 221 -5.04 -29.25 7.04
C ARG A 221 -4.65 -29.70 8.44
N ARG A 222 -5.50 -29.44 9.46
CA ARG A 222 -5.13 -29.60 10.88
C ARG A 222 -4.56 -30.96 11.21
N ASP A 223 -5.22 -32.04 10.80
CA ASP A 223 -4.79 -33.40 11.13
C ASP A 223 -3.40 -33.70 10.57
N GLN A 224 -3.16 -33.33 9.31
CA GLN A 224 -1.86 -33.50 8.67
C GLN A 224 -0.81 -32.59 9.33
N THR A 225 -1.13 -31.32 9.58
CA THR A 225 -0.24 -30.38 10.28
C THR A 225 0.17 -30.90 11.66
N MET A 226 -0.76 -31.49 12.43
CA MET A 226 -0.45 -32.10 13.72
C MET A 226 0.42 -33.36 13.58
N GLN A 227 0.12 -34.24 12.63
CA GLN A 227 0.98 -35.39 12.33
C GLN A 227 2.40 -34.96 11.95
N ASP A 228 2.52 -33.85 11.22
CA ASP A 228 3.80 -33.26 10.87
C ASP A 228 4.53 -32.70 12.09
N ILE A 229 3.84 -31.95 12.96
CA ILE A 229 4.37 -31.43 14.23
C ILE A 229 4.84 -32.55 15.17
N ASP A 230 4.14 -33.67 15.22
CA ASP A 230 4.49 -34.80 16.10
C ASP A 230 5.48 -35.78 15.46
N GLY A 231 5.65 -35.71 14.14
CA GLY A 231 6.48 -36.64 13.36
C GLY A 231 7.68 -35.94 12.70
N PRO A 232 7.67 -35.76 11.36
CA PRO A 232 8.83 -35.25 10.62
C PRO A 232 9.29 -33.89 11.14
N PHE A 233 8.36 -32.97 11.45
CA PHE A 233 8.62 -31.62 11.94
C PHE A 233 8.65 -31.51 13.47
N LYS A 234 8.92 -32.60 14.18
CA LYS A 234 9.00 -32.57 15.64
C LYS A 234 9.98 -31.51 16.12
N ARG A 235 9.46 -30.56 16.87
CA ARG A 235 10.25 -29.43 17.39
C ARG A 235 11.21 -29.86 18.49
N THR A 236 12.30 -29.12 18.58
CA THR A 236 13.16 -29.05 19.77
C THR A 236 13.17 -27.59 20.23
N VAL A 237 13.04 -27.31 21.53
CA VAL A 237 13.18 -25.94 22.03
C VAL A 237 14.59 -25.79 22.59
N PHE A 238 15.27 -24.72 22.21
CA PHE A 238 16.54 -24.29 22.77
C PHE A 238 16.38 -22.87 23.28
N VAL A 239 16.82 -22.61 24.51
CA VAL A 239 16.77 -21.27 25.09
C VAL A 239 18.19 -20.78 25.20
N ASP A 240 18.49 -19.73 24.44
CA ASP A 240 19.74 -19.00 24.62
C ASP A 240 19.60 -18.13 25.86
N ILE A 241 20.34 -18.46 26.92
CA ILE A 241 20.39 -17.61 28.11
C ILE A 241 21.29 -16.43 27.78
N ASN A 242 20.71 -15.46 27.06
CA ASN A 242 21.30 -14.15 26.88
C ASN A 242 21.08 -13.34 28.17
N THR A 243 21.69 -13.78 29.27
CA THR A 243 21.72 -13.04 30.54
C THR A 243 22.62 -11.83 30.37
N GLY A 244 22.06 -10.77 29.80
CA GLY A 244 22.54 -9.39 29.91
C GLY A 244 23.89 -9.09 29.23
N SER A 245 23.85 -8.07 28.39
CA SER A 245 24.98 -7.36 27.77
C SER A 245 25.66 -8.04 26.57
N TRP A 246 25.53 -7.33 25.44
CA TRP A 246 26.09 -7.55 24.10
C TRP A 246 27.62 -7.47 24.04
N TRP A 247 28.34 -8.22 24.88
CA TRP A 247 29.81 -8.26 24.86
C TRP A 247 30.34 -9.31 23.86
N PRO A 248 31.50 -9.08 23.20
CA PRO A 248 32.00 -9.90 22.08
C PRO A 248 32.52 -11.29 22.46
N THR A 249 32.31 -11.75 23.69
CA THR A 249 33.05 -12.88 24.29
C THR A 249 32.14 -13.92 24.96
N LYS A 250 30.88 -14.06 24.52
CA LYS A 250 30.01 -15.15 24.96
C LYS A 250 29.81 -16.18 23.83
N PRO A 251 29.61 -17.48 24.14
CA PRO A 251 29.35 -18.50 23.13
C PRO A 251 28.18 -18.09 22.24
N LYS A 252 28.41 -17.98 20.93
CA LYS A 252 27.35 -17.69 19.97
C LYS A 252 26.62 -18.99 19.63
N TYR A 253 25.36 -19.08 20.04
CA TYR A 253 24.42 -20.07 19.52
C TYR A 253 23.56 -19.35 18.49
N VAL A 254 23.55 -19.83 17.26
CA VAL A 254 22.82 -19.12 16.20
C VAL A 254 21.42 -19.68 16.06
N ALA A 255 20.44 -18.80 15.97
CA ALA A 255 19.03 -19.16 15.91
C ALA A 255 18.73 -20.01 14.67
N PHE A 256 17.96 -21.09 14.86
CA PHE A 256 17.83 -22.15 13.87
C PHE A 256 16.89 -21.81 12.71
N TRP A 257 16.21 -20.66 12.74
CA TRP A 257 15.34 -20.18 11.65
C TRP A 257 16.11 -19.96 10.35
N THR A 258 17.41 -19.68 10.48
CA THR A 258 18.32 -19.36 9.39
C THR A 258 19.14 -20.56 8.90
N PHE A 259 19.02 -21.74 9.53
CA PHE A 259 19.75 -22.95 9.16
C PHE A 259 18.81 -24.05 8.68
N VAL A 260 18.37 -23.95 7.43
CA VAL A 260 17.76 -25.09 6.75
C VAL A 260 18.55 -25.26 5.46
N PRO A 261 19.12 -26.46 5.23
CA PRO A 261 18.38 -27.31 4.29
C PRO A 261 18.27 -28.79 4.64
N ALA A 262 18.74 -29.27 5.79
CA ALA A 262 19.04 -30.71 5.89
C ALA A 262 18.11 -31.60 6.71
N ILE A 263 17.42 -31.13 7.75
CA ILE A 263 16.78 -32.06 8.70
C ILE A 263 15.37 -31.63 9.11
N ALA A 264 14.49 -32.62 9.22
CA ALA A 264 13.07 -32.45 9.38
C ALA A 264 12.67 -31.81 10.72
N ARG A 265 13.51 -31.80 11.77
CA ARG A 265 13.15 -31.30 13.10
C ARG A 265 13.60 -29.85 13.33
N CYS A 266 12.63 -28.95 13.50
CA CYS A 266 12.87 -27.52 13.71
C CYS A 266 13.31 -27.24 15.16
N ALA A 267 14.38 -26.47 15.34
CA ALA A 267 14.74 -25.96 16.66
C ALA A 267 14.21 -24.53 16.85
N LEU A 268 13.52 -24.28 17.97
CA LEU A 268 13.08 -22.93 18.34
C LEU A 268 14.13 -22.32 19.27
N MET A 269 14.77 -21.21 18.87
CA MET A 269 15.72 -20.49 19.72
C MET A 269 15.05 -19.30 20.42
N MET A 270 14.82 -19.41 21.72
CA MET A 270 14.18 -18.33 22.47
C MET A 270 15.20 -17.38 23.09
N LYS A 271 14.97 -16.06 22.93
CA LYS A 271 15.81 -14.98 23.52
C LYS A 271 15.19 -14.40 24.81
N ASP A 272 13.87 -14.41 24.92
CA ASP A 272 13.11 -13.94 26.09
C ASP A 272 11.73 -14.63 26.16
N ASP A 273 11.11 -14.64 27.34
CA ASP A 273 9.85 -15.32 27.63
C ASP A 273 8.62 -14.45 27.40
N TYR A 274 8.80 -13.30 26.74
CA TYR A 274 7.69 -12.43 26.37
C TYR A 274 6.74 -13.19 25.43
N ALA A 275 5.44 -13.13 25.73
CA ALA A 275 4.42 -13.84 24.97
C ALA A 275 4.43 -13.46 23.46
N GLY A 276 4.84 -12.24 23.12
CA GLY A 276 5.04 -11.84 21.72
C GLY A 276 6.21 -12.54 21.04
N SER A 277 7.36 -12.63 21.70
CA SER A 277 8.53 -13.35 21.18
C SER A 277 8.20 -14.83 20.97
N VAL A 278 7.59 -15.49 21.97
CA VAL A 278 7.16 -16.90 21.83
C VAL A 278 6.22 -17.07 20.64
N ALA A 279 5.22 -16.20 20.49
CA ALA A 279 4.26 -16.28 19.40
C ALA A 279 4.91 -16.07 18.02
N HIS A 280 5.83 -15.11 17.91
CA HIS A 280 6.59 -14.82 16.69
C HIS A 280 7.40 -16.05 16.24
N GLU A 281 8.19 -16.61 17.15
CA GLU A 281 9.05 -17.76 16.85
C GLU A 281 8.26 -19.02 16.53
N VAL A 282 7.17 -19.25 17.26
CA VAL A 282 6.21 -20.32 16.93
C VAL A 282 5.58 -20.09 15.55
N GLY A 283 5.37 -18.84 15.15
CA GLY A 283 4.88 -18.48 13.82
C GLY A 283 5.83 -18.86 12.70
N HIS A 284 7.13 -18.64 12.84
CA HIS A 284 8.14 -19.15 11.90
C HIS A 284 8.08 -20.67 11.78
N TYR A 285 8.04 -21.36 12.93
CA TYR A 285 7.94 -22.82 12.96
C TYR A 285 6.66 -23.32 12.27
N LEU A 286 5.51 -22.74 12.58
CA LEU A 286 4.25 -23.14 11.96
C LEU A 286 4.25 -22.85 10.45
N HIS A 287 4.83 -21.73 10.02
CA HIS A 287 5.03 -21.43 8.60
C HIS A 287 5.81 -22.56 7.91
N HIS A 288 6.93 -22.99 8.50
CA HIS A 288 7.74 -24.12 8.01
C HIS A 288 6.95 -25.41 7.90
N VAL A 289 6.19 -25.78 8.94
CA VAL A 289 5.34 -26.98 8.94
C VAL A 289 4.30 -26.92 7.83
N LEU A 290 3.68 -25.76 7.60
CA LEU A 290 2.61 -25.58 6.62
C LEU A 290 3.11 -25.67 5.19
N VAL A 291 4.24 -25.03 4.86
CA VAL A 291 4.77 -24.98 3.49
C VAL A 291 5.75 -26.11 3.16
N LYS A 292 6.24 -26.84 4.18
CA LYS A 292 7.26 -27.90 4.07
C LYS A 292 8.64 -27.39 3.67
N ASN A 293 9.65 -28.24 3.83
CA ASN A 293 11.07 -27.91 3.57
C ASN A 293 11.32 -27.25 2.21
N ASN A 294 10.82 -27.85 1.13
CA ASN A 294 11.17 -27.41 -0.23
C ASN A 294 10.71 -25.98 -0.51
N LEU A 295 9.53 -25.58 -0.02
CA LEU A 295 9.06 -24.21 -0.19
C LEU A 295 9.68 -23.29 0.84
N TYR A 296 9.79 -23.71 2.10
CA TYR A 296 10.34 -22.89 3.19
C TYR A 296 11.75 -22.38 2.87
N LEU A 297 12.55 -23.22 2.20
CA LEU A 297 13.89 -22.85 1.73
C LEU A 297 13.92 -21.66 0.78
N ASN A 298 12.89 -21.48 -0.05
CA ASN A 298 12.82 -20.32 -0.94
C ASN A 298 12.65 -19.00 -0.17
N PHE A 299 12.22 -19.05 1.10
CA PHE A 299 12.07 -17.87 1.96
C PHE A 299 13.33 -17.67 2.81
N ALA A 300 13.80 -18.74 3.45
CA ALA A 300 14.94 -18.72 4.36
C ALA A 300 16.27 -18.39 3.65
N MET A 301 16.41 -18.74 2.37
CA MET A 301 17.65 -18.56 1.61
C MET A 301 17.74 -17.22 0.86
N ASN A 302 16.76 -16.32 1.02
CA ASN A 302 16.80 -14.99 0.39
C ASN A 302 17.46 -13.96 1.32
N ALA A 303 18.57 -13.38 0.88
CA ALA A 303 19.34 -12.44 1.69
C ALA A 303 18.52 -11.25 2.19
N ARG A 304 18.82 -10.78 3.40
CA ARG A 304 18.13 -9.67 4.06
C ARG A 304 19.11 -8.61 4.54
N PRO A 305 18.68 -7.34 4.59
CA PRO A 305 19.44 -6.32 5.28
C PRO A 305 19.69 -6.70 6.73
N TYR A 306 20.90 -6.46 7.21
CA TYR A 306 21.25 -6.66 8.60
C TYR A 306 20.39 -5.78 9.52
N GLY A 307 19.95 -6.35 10.65
CA GLY A 307 19.17 -5.62 11.66
C GLY A 307 17.79 -5.19 11.16
N HIS A 308 17.24 -5.90 10.16
CA HIS A 308 15.89 -5.66 9.70
C HIS A 308 14.88 -5.80 10.85
N LYS A 309 13.80 -5.05 10.72
CA LYS A 309 12.69 -4.94 11.66
C LYS A 309 11.49 -4.43 10.89
N ILE A 310 10.31 -4.51 11.51
CA ILE A 310 9.09 -3.88 10.99
C ILE A 310 9.38 -2.45 10.51
N GLY A 311 9.02 -2.15 9.26
CA GLY A 311 9.30 -0.88 8.59
C GLY A 311 10.64 -0.81 7.84
N SER A 312 11.47 -1.84 7.90
CA SER A 312 12.70 -1.96 7.07
C SER A 312 12.36 -2.41 5.66
N ALA A 313 13.14 -1.93 4.67
CA ALA A 313 13.02 -2.34 3.27
C ALA A 313 13.55 -3.78 3.04
N GLY A 314 13.15 -4.42 1.94
CA GLY A 314 13.55 -5.78 1.54
C GLY A 314 12.45 -6.85 1.65
N ALA A 315 11.26 -6.51 2.13
CA ALA A 315 10.18 -7.47 2.35
C ALA A 315 9.39 -7.83 1.08
N ARG A 316 9.49 -7.05 0.00
CA ARG A 316 8.65 -7.25 -1.19
C ARG A 316 8.77 -8.66 -1.76
N ASN A 317 10.00 -9.19 -1.72
CA ASN A 317 10.38 -10.49 -2.27
C ASN A 317 10.82 -11.51 -1.20
N ASN A 318 10.79 -11.15 0.09
CA ASN A 318 11.11 -12.07 1.17
C ASN A 318 10.18 -11.81 2.36
N VAL A 319 9.18 -12.67 2.51
CA VAL A 319 8.11 -12.50 3.50
C VAL A 319 8.21 -13.45 4.70
N ILE A 320 9.38 -14.01 5.04
CA ILE A 320 9.48 -14.99 6.16
C ILE A 320 8.92 -14.46 7.48
N GLU A 321 8.99 -13.14 7.71
CA GLU A 321 8.53 -12.51 8.95
C GLU A 321 7.02 -12.33 8.98
N GLU A 322 6.36 -12.21 7.83
CA GLU A 322 4.94 -11.86 7.78
C GLU A 322 4.05 -12.94 8.41
N PRO A 323 4.27 -14.25 8.17
CA PRO A 323 3.58 -15.31 8.91
C PRO A 323 3.89 -15.32 10.41
N ALA A 324 5.11 -14.93 10.82
CA ALA A 324 5.52 -14.90 12.22
C ALA A 324 4.81 -13.77 12.97
N TYR A 325 4.84 -12.56 12.41
CA TYR A 325 4.06 -11.42 12.91
C TYR A 325 2.56 -11.69 12.92
N PHE A 326 2.04 -12.43 11.93
CA PHE A 326 0.62 -12.79 11.94
C PHE A 326 0.29 -13.75 13.07
N ALA A 327 1.17 -14.70 13.41
CA ALA A 327 0.99 -15.56 14.59
C ALA A 327 1.01 -14.76 15.89
N GLU A 328 1.93 -13.79 16.03
CA GLU A 328 1.94 -12.86 17.16
C GLU A 328 0.61 -12.09 17.25
N TYR A 329 0.12 -11.55 16.13
CA TYR A 329 -1.15 -10.85 16.07
C TYR A 329 -2.35 -11.74 16.44
N VAL A 330 -2.40 -12.98 15.97
CA VAL A 330 -3.48 -13.93 16.27
C VAL A 330 -3.57 -14.18 17.78
N LEU A 331 -2.43 -14.41 18.44
CA LEU A 331 -2.38 -14.75 19.86
C LEU A 331 -2.52 -13.53 20.76
N ASN A 332 -1.89 -12.40 20.40
CA ASN A 332 -1.74 -11.25 21.29
C ASN A 332 -2.55 -10.02 20.87
N ARG A 333 -3.15 -10.02 19.67
CA ARG A 333 -3.84 -8.86 19.04
C ARG A 333 -2.95 -7.66 18.72
N THR A 334 -1.67 -7.74 19.04
CA THR A 334 -0.66 -6.72 18.79
C THR A 334 0.66 -7.38 18.43
N ILE A 335 1.52 -6.64 17.73
CA ILE A 335 2.90 -7.00 17.40
C ILE A 335 3.81 -5.93 17.98
N ASN A 336 4.73 -6.26 18.88
CA ASN A 336 5.56 -5.27 19.58
C ASN A 336 4.75 -4.09 20.18
N ASN A 337 3.57 -4.39 20.72
CA ASN A 337 2.55 -3.43 21.20
C ASN A 337 1.87 -2.54 20.12
N GLY A 338 2.22 -2.70 18.85
CA GLY A 338 1.54 -2.08 17.70
C GLY A 338 0.36 -2.91 17.21
N ASN A 339 -0.64 -2.28 16.59
CA ASN A 339 -1.78 -2.98 16.00
C ASN A 339 -1.68 -2.95 14.46
N PRO A 340 -1.48 -4.10 13.78
CA PRO A 340 -1.34 -4.18 12.32
C PRO A 340 -2.64 -3.86 11.56
N GLU A 341 -3.78 -3.77 12.23
CA GLU A 341 -5.03 -3.27 11.62
C GLU A 341 -4.99 -1.75 11.35
N GLN A 342 -4.05 -1.03 11.96
CA GLN A 342 -3.94 0.43 11.86
C GLN A 342 -2.90 0.79 10.80
N GLY A 343 -3.19 1.77 9.94
CA GLY A 343 -2.22 2.28 8.98
C GLY A 343 -1.02 2.96 9.64
N THR A 344 -1.14 3.38 10.90
CA THR A 344 -0.02 3.91 11.68
C THR A 344 0.94 2.84 12.21
N PHE A 345 0.69 1.55 11.95
CA PHE A 345 1.51 0.46 12.47
C PHE A 345 3.00 0.62 12.09
N LEU A 346 3.30 0.66 10.79
CA LEU A 346 4.67 0.82 10.28
C LEU A 346 5.28 2.17 10.69
N SER A 347 4.48 3.23 10.73
CA SER A 347 4.94 4.57 11.07
C SER A 347 5.21 4.77 12.58
N SER A 348 4.51 4.02 13.43
CA SER A 348 4.67 4.08 14.89
C SER A 348 5.91 3.35 15.42
N LEU A 349 6.38 2.32 14.69
CA LEU A 349 7.47 1.46 15.12
C LEU A 349 8.83 1.88 14.55
N ASP A 350 8.88 2.43 13.33
CA ASP A 350 10.16 2.78 12.68
C ASP A 350 10.16 4.12 11.94
N HIS A 351 9.23 5.03 12.29
CA HIS A 351 9.15 6.40 11.77
C HIS A 351 8.98 6.54 10.24
N VAL A 352 8.63 5.47 9.53
CA VAL A 352 8.30 5.54 8.09
C VAL A 352 6.95 6.22 7.93
N SER A 353 6.93 7.46 7.44
CA SER A 353 5.71 8.30 7.48
C SER A 353 5.00 8.47 6.13
N ASP A 354 5.68 8.23 5.00
CA ASP A 354 5.13 8.60 3.68
C ASP A 354 5.40 7.56 2.58
N PRO A 355 4.36 6.94 1.99
CA PRO A 355 4.47 6.03 0.85
C PRO A 355 4.93 6.73 -0.44
N MET A 356 4.96 8.06 -0.48
CA MET A 356 5.62 8.80 -1.57
C MET A 356 7.15 8.75 -1.46
N GLN A 357 7.71 8.48 -0.27
CA GLN A 357 9.15 8.42 -0.03
C GLN A 357 9.66 6.98 -0.02
N HIS A 358 8.88 6.07 0.55
CA HIS A 358 9.21 4.65 0.68
C HIS A 358 8.24 3.79 -0.10
N ASP A 359 8.74 2.73 -0.74
CA ASP A 359 7.86 1.71 -1.32
C ASP A 359 7.29 0.86 -0.19
N TYR A 360 6.04 1.10 0.20
CA TYR A 360 5.40 0.40 1.31
C TYR A 360 5.26 -1.11 1.03
N LEU A 361 5.29 -1.52 -0.24
CA LEU A 361 5.26 -2.93 -0.61
C LEU A 361 6.58 -3.65 -0.33
N ASP A 362 7.63 -2.90 -0.06
CA ASP A 362 8.94 -3.42 0.29
C ASP A 362 9.22 -3.34 1.80
N LEU A 363 8.27 -2.82 2.59
CA LEU A 363 8.43 -2.70 4.02
C LEU A 363 7.99 -3.98 4.73
N GLU A 364 8.84 -4.45 5.62
CA GLU A 364 8.52 -5.53 6.54
C GLU A 364 7.36 -5.15 7.45
N GLY A 365 6.40 -6.05 7.59
CA GLY A 365 5.14 -5.84 8.31
C GLY A 365 3.97 -5.49 7.38
N MET A 366 4.22 -5.18 6.10
CA MET A 366 3.14 -4.92 5.15
C MET A 366 2.29 -6.19 4.90
N GLY A 367 2.91 -7.36 4.92
CA GLY A 367 2.22 -8.65 4.73
C GLY A 367 1.24 -8.93 5.86
N VAL A 368 1.65 -8.75 7.10
CA VAL A 368 0.77 -8.93 8.26
C VAL A 368 -0.35 -7.89 8.31
N MET A 369 -0.13 -6.66 7.84
CA MET A 369 -1.20 -5.66 7.69
C MET A 369 -2.27 -6.10 6.69
N ILE A 370 -1.86 -6.72 5.57
CA ILE A 370 -2.79 -7.32 4.59
C ILE A 370 -3.60 -8.43 5.27
N LEU A 371 -2.95 -9.38 5.95
CA LEU A 371 -3.63 -10.48 6.63
C LEU A 371 -4.56 -9.99 7.76
N ALA A 372 -4.12 -9.02 8.55
CA ALA A 372 -4.93 -8.39 9.60
C ALA A 372 -6.15 -7.67 9.03
N SER A 373 -6.04 -7.04 7.85
CA SER A 373 -7.18 -6.39 7.20
C SER A 373 -8.31 -7.37 6.84
N LEU A 374 -7.98 -8.64 6.56
CA LEU A 374 -8.97 -9.69 6.30
C LEU A 374 -9.74 -10.06 7.58
N THR A 375 -9.08 -10.06 8.73
CA THR A 375 -9.62 -10.53 10.01
C THR A 375 -10.20 -9.41 10.89
N ARG A 376 -9.93 -8.15 10.53
CA ARG A 376 -10.47 -6.96 11.22
C ARG A 376 -11.98 -7.00 11.37
N GLN A 377 -12.45 -6.48 12.51
CA GLN A 377 -13.88 -6.38 12.84
C GLN A 377 -14.41 -4.94 12.87
N GLY A 378 -13.58 -3.94 13.20
CA GLY A 378 -14.00 -2.54 13.27
C GLY A 378 -13.94 -1.84 11.92
N ASP A 379 -14.91 -1.00 11.59
CA ASP A 379 -15.05 -0.32 10.28
C ASP A 379 -14.26 0.99 10.15
N THR A 380 -13.43 1.32 11.14
CA THR A 380 -12.70 2.58 11.19
C THR A 380 -11.31 2.34 11.74
N ILE A 381 -10.29 2.85 11.04
CA ILE A 381 -8.88 2.73 11.45
C ILE A 381 -8.20 4.08 11.42
N PHE A 382 -7.10 4.24 12.15
CA PHE A 382 -6.15 5.30 11.87
C PHE A 382 -5.47 4.99 10.53
N SER A 383 -5.60 5.90 9.56
CA SER A 383 -4.82 5.81 8.32
C SER A 383 -3.34 6.05 8.59
N PHE A 384 -2.46 5.66 7.67
CA PHE A 384 -1.02 5.90 7.81
C PHE A 384 -0.63 7.38 7.96
N TYR A 385 -1.48 8.31 7.51
CA TYR A 385 -1.32 9.76 7.72
C TYR A 385 -1.79 10.25 9.10
N GLY A 386 -2.34 9.38 9.95
CA GLY A 386 -2.79 9.70 11.31
C GLY A 386 -4.29 9.94 11.54
N PRO A 387 -5.13 10.46 10.60
CA PRO A 387 -6.56 10.62 10.88
C PRO A 387 -7.31 9.29 10.82
N ARG A 388 -8.43 9.19 11.56
CA ARG A 388 -9.36 8.05 11.47
C ARG A 388 -10.18 8.12 10.20
N VAL A 389 -10.27 7.01 9.48
CA VAL A 389 -11.00 6.89 8.21
C VAL A 389 -11.87 5.63 8.20
N PRO A 390 -13.03 5.66 7.52
CA PRO A 390 -13.85 4.47 7.34
C PRO A 390 -13.17 3.48 6.37
N VAL A 391 -13.31 2.19 6.64
CA VAL A 391 -12.78 1.09 5.85
C VAL A 391 -13.79 -0.07 5.82
N PRO A 392 -13.96 -0.76 4.67
CA PRO A 392 -14.91 -1.85 4.60
C PRO A 392 -14.48 -3.02 5.50
N VAL A 393 -15.42 -3.69 6.16
CA VAL A 393 -15.18 -4.92 6.92
C VAL A 393 -15.56 -6.12 6.05
N VAL A 394 -14.74 -7.17 6.07
CA VAL A 394 -15.06 -8.44 5.40
C VAL A 394 -16.16 -9.15 6.21
N GLN A 395 -17.24 -9.51 5.52
CA GLN A 395 -18.36 -10.26 6.09
C GLN A 395 -18.05 -11.74 6.09
N GLY A 396 -18.64 -12.49 7.02
CA GLY A 396 -18.43 -13.92 7.19
C GLY A 396 -17.95 -14.27 8.60
N ASP A 397 -17.76 -15.57 8.85
CA ASP A 397 -17.25 -16.04 10.13
C ASP A 397 -15.80 -15.58 10.35
N LEU A 398 -15.47 -15.18 11.58
CA LEU A 398 -14.12 -14.69 11.90
C LEU A 398 -13.08 -15.80 11.81
N ASN A 399 -13.41 -17.02 12.22
CA ASN A 399 -12.48 -18.15 12.18
C ASN A 399 -12.23 -18.58 10.73
N GLU A 400 -13.23 -18.55 9.86
CA GLU A 400 -13.05 -18.78 8.42
C GLU A 400 -12.07 -17.78 7.80
N ARG A 401 -12.12 -16.50 8.19
CA ARG A 401 -11.18 -15.46 7.72
C ARG A 401 -9.75 -15.71 8.22
N TYR A 402 -9.57 -16.12 9.48
CA TYR A 402 -8.24 -16.54 9.97
C TYR A 402 -7.72 -17.77 9.23
N GLN A 403 -8.59 -18.75 8.99
CA GLN A 403 -8.24 -19.94 8.21
C GLN A 403 -7.83 -19.59 6.79
N ALA A 404 -8.51 -18.64 6.14
CA ALA A 404 -8.13 -18.15 4.82
C ALA A 404 -6.73 -17.51 4.79
N CYS A 405 -6.34 -16.78 5.84
CA CYS A 405 -4.96 -16.27 5.98
C CYS A 405 -3.94 -17.42 6.04
N TYR A 406 -4.16 -18.41 6.90
CA TYR A 406 -3.27 -19.57 7.01
C TYR A 406 -3.28 -20.48 5.79
N GLU A 407 -4.39 -20.56 5.06
CA GLU A 407 -4.45 -21.25 3.77
C GLU A 407 -3.56 -20.53 2.74
N GLY A 408 -3.60 -19.19 2.68
CA GLY A 408 -2.72 -18.40 1.83
C GLY A 408 -1.23 -18.62 2.14
N ILE A 409 -0.88 -18.66 3.43
CA ILE A 409 0.47 -18.98 3.91
C ILE A 409 0.85 -20.41 3.48
N ALA A 410 0.01 -21.40 3.76
CA ALA A 410 0.26 -22.81 3.44
C ALA A 410 0.37 -23.09 1.94
N GLN A 411 -0.23 -22.25 1.09
CA GLN A 411 -0.07 -22.28 -0.37
C GLN A 411 1.23 -21.63 -0.87
N GLY A 412 2.09 -21.16 0.03
CA GLY A 412 3.42 -20.63 -0.29
C GLY A 412 3.42 -19.21 -0.84
N ALA A 413 2.53 -18.32 -0.36
CA ALA A 413 2.60 -16.90 -0.68
C ALA A 413 3.95 -16.31 -0.23
N ASN A 414 4.79 -15.90 -1.19
CA ASN A 414 6.21 -15.56 -1.00
C ASN A 414 6.58 -14.09 -1.28
N THR A 415 5.61 -13.28 -1.65
CA THR A 415 5.75 -11.84 -1.90
C THR A 415 4.55 -11.08 -1.35
N ILE A 416 4.70 -9.78 -1.05
CA ILE A 416 3.58 -8.92 -0.64
C ILE A 416 2.42 -8.92 -1.68
N PRO A 417 2.70 -8.79 -3.00
CA PRO A 417 1.67 -8.98 -4.03
C PRO A 417 0.98 -10.35 -4.00
N SER A 418 1.70 -11.42 -3.65
CA SER A 418 1.11 -12.77 -3.57
C SER A 418 0.13 -12.92 -2.40
N PHE A 419 0.42 -12.34 -1.23
CA PHE A 419 -0.55 -12.33 -0.11
C PHE A 419 -1.84 -11.61 -0.50
N ARG A 420 -1.72 -10.44 -1.13
CA ARG A 420 -2.87 -9.71 -1.67
C ARG A 420 -3.61 -10.53 -2.72
N TYR A 421 -2.91 -11.27 -3.57
CA TYR A 421 -3.55 -12.17 -4.54
C TYR A 421 -4.33 -13.30 -3.85
N LYS A 422 -3.79 -13.93 -2.80
CA LYS A 422 -4.52 -14.95 -2.01
C LYS A 422 -5.78 -14.36 -1.36
N MET A 423 -5.69 -13.15 -0.81
CA MET A 423 -6.86 -12.41 -0.32
C MET A 423 -7.88 -12.18 -1.43
N HIS A 424 -7.45 -11.80 -2.64
CA HIS A 424 -8.34 -11.59 -3.77
C HIS A 424 -9.10 -12.85 -4.17
N VAL A 425 -8.42 -14.00 -4.24
CA VAL A 425 -9.04 -15.29 -4.54
C VAL A 425 -10.13 -15.60 -3.51
N TYR A 426 -9.80 -15.55 -2.21
CA TYR A 426 -10.77 -15.80 -1.13
C TYR A 426 -11.98 -14.86 -1.16
N LEU A 427 -11.75 -13.55 -1.33
CA LEU A 427 -12.84 -12.58 -1.34
C LEU A 427 -13.71 -12.68 -2.61
N SER A 428 -13.14 -13.15 -3.72
CA SER A 428 -13.90 -13.35 -4.96
C SER A 428 -14.95 -14.46 -4.83
N GLU A 429 -14.68 -15.49 -4.02
CA GLU A 429 -15.64 -16.58 -3.75
C GLU A 429 -16.90 -16.08 -3.03
N SER A 430 -16.79 -15.01 -2.24
CA SER A 430 -17.92 -14.38 -1.55
C SER A 430 -18.40 -13.07 -2.19
N GLY A 431 -17.85 -12.69 -3.35
CA GLY A 431 -18.22 -11.45 -4.05
C GLY A 431 -17.82 -10.17 -3.31
N GLN A 432 -16.78 -10.22 -2.47
CA GLN A 432 -16.31 -9.12 -1.62
C GLN A 432 -14.96 -8.54 -2.05
N GLN A 433 -14.45 -8.91 -3.22
CA GLN A 433 -13.14 -8.52 -3.74
C GLN A 433 -13.03 -7.02 -4.06
N ASP A 434 -14.16 -6.35 -4.28
CA ASP A 434 -14.29 -4.90 -4.45
C ASP A 434 -13.80 -4.11 -3.22
N LYS A 435 -13.77 -4.74 -2.03
CA LYS A 435 -13.29 -4.13 -0.78
C LYS A 435 -11.78 -3.90 -0.74
N ILE A 436 -10.99 -4.65 -1.50
CA ILE A 436 -9.53 -4.70 -1.35
C ILE A 436 -8.86 -3.32 -1.48
N PRO A 437 -9.15 -2.50 -2.52
CA PRO A 437 -8.54 -1.17 -2.64
C PRO A 437 -8.82 -0.29 -1.42
N ALA A 438 -10.07 -0.26 -0.95
CA ALA A 438 -10.48 0.56 0.20
C ALA A 438 -9.97 0.03 1.54
N MET A 439 -9.66 -1.28 1.66
CA MET A 439 -9.00 -1.84 2.85
C MET A 439 -7.51 -1.49 2.91
N LEU A 440 -6.80 -1.60 1.78
CA LEU A 440 -5.35 -1.54 1.77
C LEU A 440 -4.78 -0.12 1.57
N GLN A 441 -5.52 0.78 0.91
CA GLN A 441 -5.07 2.17 0.74
C GLN A 441 -4.74 2.89 2.06
N PRO A 442 -5.59 2.86 3.10
CA PRO A 442 -5.29 3.55 4.35
C PRO A 442 -4.21 2.86 5.20
N LEU A 443 -3.78 1.66 4.81
CA LEU A 443 -2.63 0.95 5.37
C LEU A 443 -1.30 1.35 4.71
N GLY A 444 -1.33 2.18 3.67
CA GLY A 444 -0.15 2.68 2.98
C GLY A 444 0.06 2.10 1.58
N TRP A 445 -0.77 1.14 1.14
CA TRP A 445 -0.83 0.73 -0.27
C TRP A 445 -1.56 1.80 -1.10
N SER A 446 -0.99 2.99 -1.13
CA SER A 446 -1.55 4.19 -1.75
C SER A 446 -0.54 4.71 -2.76
N HIS A 447 -1.04 5.21 -3.89
CA HIS A 447 -0.22 5.82 -4.92
C HIS A 447 -0.54 7.31 -5.05
N PHE A 448 0.24 8.01 -5.87
CA PHE A 448 -0.04 9.38 -6.28
C PHE A 448 0.05 9.47 -7.80
N ALA A 449 -0.78 10.31 -8.40
CA ALA A 449 -0.92 10.39 -9.85
C ALA A 449 -1.00 11.84 -10.35
N GLY A 450 -0.37 12.09 -11.49
CA GLY A 450 -0.52 13.32 -12.27
C GLY A 450 -1.40 13.09 -13.49
N CYS A 451 -2.21 14.09 -13.84
CA CYS A 451 -2.98 14.11 -15.08
C CYS A 451 -3.18 15.56 -15.56
N ARG A 452 -3.76 15.73 -16.74
CA ARG A 452 -4.25 17.01 -17.24
C ARG A 452 -5.71 16.87 -17.67
N PHE A 453 -6.57 17.78 -17.24
CA PHE A 453 -7.95 17.83 -17.70
C PHE A 453 -8.03 18.64 -18.99
N VAL A 454 -8.68 18.07 -20.00
CA VAL A 454 -8.85 18.70 -21.31
C VAL A 454 -10.27 18.53 -21.83
N ASP A 455 -10.71 19.41 -22.72
CA ASP A 455 -11.95 19.24 -23.49
C ASP A 455 -11.78 18.23 -24.65
N GLU A 456 -12.83 18.03 -25.44
CA GLU A 456 -12.77 17.16 -26.63
C GLU A 456 -11.80 17.64 -27.71
N GLN A 457 -11.36 18.90 -27.67
CA GLN A 457 -10.40 19.52 -28.60
C GLN A 457 -8.98 19.58 -28.03
N SER A 458 -8.74 18.94 -26.88
CA SER A 458 -7.45 18.94 -26.15
C SER A 458 -7.03 20.30 -25.57
N ASN A 459 -7.95 21.26 -25.44
CA ASN A 459 -7.68 22.49 -24.71
C ASN A 459 -7.71 22.21 -23.19
N PRO A 460 -6.80 22.82 -22.41
CA PRO A 460 -6.75 22.61 -20.96
C PRO A 460 -8.00 23.19 -20.28
N LEU A 461 -8.54 22.44 -19.32
CA LEU A 461 -9.68 22.85 -18.52
C LEU A 461 -9.25 23.37 -17.15
N GLU A 462 -9.72 24.56 -16.80
CA GLU A 462 -9.46 25.19 -15.50
C GLU A 462 -10.60 24.96 -14.51
N ASN A 463 -10.34 25.19 -13.22
CA ASN A 463 -11.31 25.12 -12.12
C ASN A 463 -12.01 23.76 -11.91
N HIS A 464 -11.59 22.71 -12.61
CA HIS A 464 -12.01 21.35 -12.33
C HIS A 464 -11.29 20.81 -11.10
N THR A 465 -12.00 20.04 -10.27
CA THR A 465 -11.40 19.35 -9.13
C THR A 465 -11.63 17.86 -9.25
N ALA A 466 -10.77 17.03 -8.68
CA ALA A 466 -10.95 15.60 -8.74
C ALA A 466 -10.44 14.89 -7.49
N ARG A 467 -10.96 13.69 -7.26
CA ARG A 467 -10.46 12.77 -6.24
C ARG A 467 -10.59 11.32 -6.70
N SER A 468 -9.70 10.48 -6.19
CA SER A 468 -9.85 9.04 -6.34
C SER A 468 -10.93 8.50 -5.38
N VAL A 469 -11.73 7.57 -5.90
CA VAL A 469 -12.89 6.97 -5.26
C VAL A 469 -12.83 5.45 -5.45
N SER A 470 -13.17 4.72 -4.40
CA SER A 470 -13.41 3.28 -4.45
C SER A 470 -14.85 3.00 -3.99
N ILE A 471 -15.53 2.10 -4.69
CA ILE A 471 -16.89 1.67 -4.33
C ILE A 471 -16.77 0.25 -3.83
N ALA A 472 -17.21 0.01 -2.60
CA ALA A 472 -17.17 -1.32 -2.00
C ALA A 472 -18.38 -1.58 -1.10
N GLY A 473 -19.06 -2.71 -1.31
CA GLY A 473 -20.23 -3.09 -0.50
C GLY A 473 -21.36 -2.04 -0.48
N GLY A 474 -21.56 -1.33 -1.60
CA GLY A 474 -22.54 -0.25 -1.72
C GLY A 474 -22.13 1.10 -1.10
N ALA A 475 -20.99 1.18 -0.42
CA ALA A 475 -20.44 2.41 0.12
C ALA A 475 -19.41 3.04 -0.82
N THR A 476 -19.29 4.37 -0.75
CA THR A 476 -18.31 5.14 -1.53
C THR A 476 -17.21 5.69 -0.62
N TYR A 477 -15.99 5.19 -0.78
CA TYR A 477 -14.80 5.60 -0.04
C TYR A 477 -14.06 6.68 -0.82
N ARG A 478 -14.01 7.90 -0.27
CA ARG A 478 -13.49 9.09 -0.95
C ARG A 478 -12.15 9.49 -0.37
N LEU A 479 -11.13 9.60 -1.20
CA LEU A 479 -9.87 10.23 -0.81
C LEU A 479 -9.99 11.77 -0.87
N PRO A 480 -9.03 12.51 -0.28
CA PRO A 480 -8.98 13.96 -0.42
C PRO A 480 -8.98 14.41 -1.88
N LEU A 481 -9.40 15.66 -2.11
CA LEU A 481 -9.22 16.29 -3.43
C LEU A 481 -7.73 16.40 -3.74
N GLY A 482 -7.41 16.24 -5.03
CA GLY A 482 -6.12 16.66 -5.53
C GLY A 482 -5.98 18.18 -5.56
N ARG A 483 -4.91 18.65 -6.20
CA ARG A 483 -4.63 20.07 -6.38
C ARG A 483 -4.23 20.37 -7.81
N ALA A 484 -4.59 21.56 -8.27
CA ALA A 484 -4.12 22.07 -9.56
C ALA A 484 -2.59 22.29 -9.52
N VAL A 485 -1.92 22.03 -10.64
CA VAL A 485 -0.48 22.22 -10.80
C VAL A 485 -0.25 23.54 -11.53
N ALA A 486 0.17 24.57 -10.80
CA ALA A 486 0.26 25.94 -11.33
C ALA A 486 1.15 26.07 -12.59
N ALA A 487 2.18 25.23 -12.73
CA ALA A 487 3.10 25.27 -13.87
C ALA A 487 2.57 24.58 -15.14
N THR A 488 1.40 23.94 -15.10
CA THR A 488 0.86 23.16 -16.22
C THR A 488 -0.63 23.47 -16.38
N PRO A 489 -1.05 24.19 -17.43
CA PRO A 489 -2.46 24.47 -17.69
C PRO A 489 -3.29 23.17 -17.73
N GLY A 490 -4.41 23.14 -17.00
CA GLY A 490 -5.24 21.95 -16.79
C GLY A 490 -4.59 20.83 -15.98
N GLY A 491 -3.33 21.00 -15.55
CA GLY A 491 -2.57 20.02 -14.80
C GLY A 491 -3.13 19.82 -13.40
N TYR A 492 -3.17 18.56 -12.97
CA TYR A 492 -3.76 18.16 -11.69
C TYR A 492 -2.93 17.05 -11.05
N LEU A 493 -2.73 17.16 -9.74
CA LEU A 493 -1.99 16.18 -8.93
C LEU A 493 -2.91 15.60 -7.87
N LEU A 494 -3.07 14.28 -7.91
CA LEU A 494 -3.73 13.48 -6.88
C LEU A 494 -2.64 12.93 -5.96
N GLU A 495 -2.57 13.46 -4.74
CA GLU A 495 -1.60 12.99 -3.73
C GLU A 495 -1.93 11.58 -3.23
N ARG A 496 -3.16 11.11 -3.44
CA ARG A 496 -3.62 9.79 -3.02
C ARG A 496 -4.55 9.18 -4.03
N VAL A 497 -4.27 7.94 -4.37
CA VAL A 497 -5.04 7.11 -5.31
C VAL A 497 -5.10 5.69 -4.78
N TYR A 498 -6.27 5.07 -4.92
CA TYR A 498 -6.45 3.65 -4.61
C TYR A 498 -5.63 2.76 -5.56
N PRO A 499 -5.09 1.64 -5.08
CA PRO A 499 -4.44 0.65 -5.95
C PRO A 499 -5.49 -0.18 -6.70
N GLY A 500 -5.09 -0.84 -7.80
CA GLY A 500 -5.99 -1.64 -8.62
C GLY A 500 -7.06 -0.81 -9.33
N ASP A 501 -8.22 -1.43 -9.57
CA ASP A 501 -9.36 -0.76 -10.19
C ASP A 501 -9.97 0.27 -9.24
N SER A 502 -10.03 1.51 -9.71
CA SER A 502 -10.57 2.65 -8.99
C SER A 502 -11.25 3.62 -9.94
N ILE A 503 -11.91 4.63 -9.35
CA ILE A 503 -12.62 5.67 -10.09
C ILE A 503 -11.94 7.00 -9.80
N LEU A 504 -11.63 7.76 -10.84
CA LEU A 504 -11.37 9.18 -10.72
C LEU A 504 -12.69 9.93 -10.91
N ARG A 505 -13.19 10.55 -9.84
CA ARG A 505 -14.36 11.42 -9.90
C ARG A 505 -13.91 12.85 -10.13
N ILE A 506 -14.30 13.44 -11.25
CA ILE A 506 -13.98 14.80 -11.67
C ILE A 506 -15.22 15.66 -11.50
N TYR A 507 -15.11 16.73 -10.73
CA TYR A 507 -16.15 17.73 -10.51
C TYR A 507 -15.92 18.92 -11.43
N ARG A 508 -16.97 19.30 -12.14
CA ARG A 508 -17.05 20.51 -12.95
C ARG A 508 -17.29 21.75 -12.06
N PRO A 509 -17.00 22.96 -12.54
CA PRO A 509 -17.24 24.20 -11.79
C PRO A 509 -18.69 24.38 -11.30
N ASN A 510 -19.66 23.91 -12.09
CA ASN A 510 -21.10 23.96 -11.77
C ASN A 510 -21.55 22.92 -10.72
N GLY A 511 -20.63 22.10 -10.20
CA GLY A 511 -20.91 21.07 -9.19
C GLY A 511 -21.25 19.68 -9.72
N ASP A 512 -21.47 19.51 -11.03
CA ASP A 512 -21.67 18.19 -11.64
C ASP A 512 -20.39 17.34 -11.58
N SER A 513 -20.54 16.01 -11.66
CA SER A 513 -19.37 15.12 -11.72
C SER A 513 -19.45 14.06 -12.81
N ILE A 514 -18.28 13.67 -13.31
CA ILE A 514 -18.09 12.47 -14.14
C ILE A 514 -17.16 11.48 -13.44
N ASP A 515 -17.38 10.20 -13.70
CA ASP A 515 -16.54 9.12 -13.21
C ASP A 515 -15.73 8.54 -14.37
N VAL A 516 -14.42 8.47 -14.18
CA VAL A 516 -13.48 7.90 -15.15
C VAL A 516 -12.79 6.71 -14.51
N ALA A 517 -12.88 5.54 -15.13
CA ALA A 517 -12.20 4.34 -14.64
C ALA A 517 -10.68 4.51 -14.72
N ARG A 518 -9.99 4.12 -13.65
CA ARG A 518 -8.53 4.12 -13.56
C ARG A 518 -8.06 2.82 -12.94
N ASN A 519 -6.91 2.34 -13.41
CA ASN A 519 -6.26 1.16 -12.87
C ASN A 519 -4.80 1.51 -12.57
N ILE A 520 -4.33 1.13 -11.39
CA ILE A 520 -2.91 1.05 -11.08
C ILE A 520 -2.60 -0.43 -10.87
N GLU A 521 -1.67 -0.96 -11.64
CA GLU A 521 -1.33 -2.37 -11.57
C GLU A 521 -0.89 -2.76 -10.15
N TRP A 522 -1.37 -3.91 -9.71
CA TRP A 522 -1.00 -4.42 -8.41
C TRP A 522 0.48 -4.78 -8.38
N GLY A 523 1.18 -4.30 -7.37
CA GLY A 523 2.62 -4.50 -7.25
C GLY A 523 3.44 -3.39 -7.89
N THR A 524 2.86 -2.35 -8.49
CA THR A 524 3.58 -1.09 -8.76
C THR A 524 4.09 -0.52 -7.43
N SER A 525 5.31 0.04 -7.42
CA SER A 525 5.87 0.67 -6.21
C SER A 525 5.03 1.88 -5.79
N THR A 526 4.81 2.05 -4.48
CA THR A 526 3.98 3.16 -3.97
C THR A 526 4.64 4.52 -4.09
N ASN A 527 5.98 4.56 -4.10
CA ASN A 527 6.77 5.79 -4.16
C ASN A 527 6.99 6.32 -5.60
N GLN A 528 6.35 5.71 -6.60
CA GLN A 528 6.44 6.17 -7.98
C GLN A 528 5.18 6.92 -8.41
N LYS A 529 5.38 8.13 -8.96
CA LYS A 529 4.31 8.94 -9.53
C LYS A 529 3.72 8.23 -10.75
N GLN A 530 2.42 8.08 -10.78
CA GLN A 530 1.70 7.59 -11.95
C GLN A 530 1.37 8.76 -12.89
N GLU A 531 1.70 8.65 -14.17
CA GLU A 531 1.34 9.65 -15.18
C GLU A 531 0.15 9.14 -16.00
N TRP A 532 -1.03 9.72 -15.77
CA TRP A 532 -2.25 9.34 -16.48
C TRP A 532 -2.52 10.15 -17.75
N GLY A 533 -1.66 11.12 -18.05
CA GLY A 533 -1.76 11.96 -19.24
C GLY A 533 -3.05 12.79 -19.27
N ASP A 534 -3.55 13.01 -20.47
CA ASP A 534 -4.75 13.80 -20.72
C ASP A 534 -6.03 13.00 -20.42
N ILE A 535 -6.93 13.64 -19.69
CA ILE A 535 -8.26 13.10 -19.37
C ILE A 535 -9.28 14.04 -19.97
N VAL A 536 -9.95 13.55 -21.02
CA VAL A 536 -11.04 14.28 -21.68
C VAL A 536 -12.23 14.34 -20.73
N VAL A 537 -12.66 15.56 -20.40
CA VAL A 537 -13.88 15.85 -19.65
C VAL A 537 -14.89 16.41 -20.65
N PRO A 538 -15.88 15.62 -21.09
CA PRO A 538 -16.86 16.08 -22.04
C PRO A 538 -17.56 17.32 -21.51
N GLN A 539 -17.55 18.38 -22.32
CA GLN A 539 -18.30 19.57 -22.02
C GLN A 539 -19.78 19.27 -22.23
N GLN A 540 -20.65 19.67 -21.29
CA GLN A 540 -22.09 19.52 -21.49
C GLN A 540 -22.50 20.25 -22.77
N ASN A 541 -23.22 19.57 -23.67
CA ASN A 541 -23.85 20.20 -24.81
C ASN A 541 -25.13 20.91 -24.32
N LEU A 542 -25.05 22.23 -24.25
CA LEU A 542 -26.12 23.08 -23.75
C LEU A 542 -27.20 23.34 -24.79
N LEU A 543 -26.97 23.00 -26.06
CA LEU A 543 -27.96 23.16 -27.15
C LEU A 543 -29.25 22.38 -26.85
N ALA A 544 -29.12 21.13 -26.39
CA ALA A 544 -30.29 20.31 -26.06
C ALA A 544 -31.10 20.90 -24.89
N LEU A 545 -30.42 21.54 -23.93
CA LEU A 545 -31.05 22.26 -22.82
C LEU A 545 -31.73 23.54 -23.30
N LEU A 546 -31.10 24.33 -24.17
CA LEU A 546 -31.68 25.53 -24.78
C LEU A 546 -32.93 25.23 -25.61
N GLN A 547 -32.90 24.16 -26.41
CA GLN A 547 -34.02 23.71 -27.24
C GLN A 547 -35.25 23.30 -26.42
N GLN A 548 -35.07 22.88 -25.16
CA GLN A 548 -36.17 22.54 -24.24
C GLN A 548 -36.80 23.78 -23.58
N ARG A 549 -36.17 24.96 -23.64
CA ARG A 549 -36.67 26.19 -23.01
C ARG A 549 -37.67 26.89 -23.93
N GLY A 550 -38.83 27.22 -23.38
CA GLY A 550 -39.91 27.87 -24.13
C GLY A 550 -39.87 29.40 -24.16
N ASN A 551 -39.09 30.03 -23.27
CA ASN A 551 -39.15 31.47 -23.00
C ASN A 551 -37.78 32.14 -23.23
N ILE A 552 -37.74 33.21 -24.03
CA ILE A 552 -36.60 34.13 -24.15
C ILE A 552 -37.06 35.53 -23.72
N HIS A 553 -36.40 36.09 -22.72
CA HIS A 553 -36.50 37.50 -22.38
C HIS A 553 -35.36 38.24 -23.08
N THR A 554 -35.66 39.15 -24.00
CA THR A 554 -34.66 40.00 -24.65
C THR A 554 -34.87 41.45 -24.25
N PHE A 555 -33.82 42.09 -23.73
CA PHE A 555 -33.83 43.50 -23.39
C PHE A 555 -32.75 44.21 -24.17
N VAL A 556 -33.15 45.16 -25.03
CA VAL A 556 -32.25 46.04 -25.76
C VAL A 556 -32.58 47.49 -25.43
N PHE A 557 -31.60 48.18 -24.88
CA PHE A 557 -31.72 49.60 -24.55
C PHE A 557 -30.66 50.40 -25.30
N ALA A 558 -31.05 51.50 -25.94
CA ALA A 558 -30.13 52.44 -26.58
C ALA A 558 -30.55 53.91 -26.37
N TYR A 559 -29.59 54.76 -26.02
CA TYR A 559 -29.76 56.22 -26.04
C TYR A 559 -29.38 56.79 -27.41
N ILE A 560 -30.17 57.75 -27.90
CA ILE A 560 -29.90 58.47 -29.16
C ILE A 560 -29.74 59.95 -28.81
N ASP A 561 -28.65 60.55 -29.31
CA ASP A 561 -28.55 62.01 -29.40
C ASP A 561 -29.30 62.47 -30.66
N ASP A 562 -30.44 63.17 -30.49
CA ASP A 562 -31.18 63.78 -31.60
C ASP A 562 -30.62 65.19 -31.87
N PRO A 563 -29.94 65.43 -33.01
CA PRO A 563 -29.37 66.73 -33.33
C PRO A 563 -30.44 67.81 -33.61
N LEU A 564 -31.73 67.48 -33.66
CA LEU A 564 -32.85 68.41 -33.91
C LEU A 564 -33.66 68.75 -32.65
N SER A 565 -33.37 68.14 -31.50
CA SER A 565 -34.06 68.36 -30.23
C SER A 565 -33.39 69.47 -29.39
N GLU A 566 -34.18 70.34 -28.76
CA GLU A 566 -33.68 71.34 -27.79
C GLU A 566 -33.13 70.71 -26.50
N ASP A 567 -33.43 69.43 -26.25
CA ASP A 567 -32.82 68.60 -25.21
C ASP A 567 -31.98 67.50 -25.89
N PRO A 568 -30.63 67.56 -25.87
CA PRO A 568 -29.79 66.73 -26.73
C PRO A 568 -29.78 65.24 -26.37
N ARG A 569 -30.33 64.85 -25.21
CA ARG A 569 -30.48 63.43 -24.82
C ARG A 569 -31.95 63.03 -24.80
N TYR A 570 -32.45 62.58 -25.94
CA TYR A 570 -33.74 61.91 -26.00
C TYR A 570 -33.56 60.43 -25.61
N GLN A 571 -34.53 59.86 -24.91
CA GLN A 571 -34.56 58.41 -24.69
C GLN A 571 -34.83 57.75 -26.07
N GLY A 572 -33.76 57.32 -26.74
CA GLY A 572 -33.74 57.02 -28.17
C GLY A 572 -34.67 55.88 -28.60
N PHE A 573 -34.64 54.76 -27.88
CA PHE A 573 -35.70 53.76 -27.87
C PHE A 573 -35.37 52.71 -26.80
N SER A 574 -36.40 52.06 -26.24
CA SER A 574 -36.25 50.79 -25.53
C SER A 574 -37.01 49.74 -26.33
N VAL A 575 -36.29 48.74 -26.86
CA VAL A 575 -36.93 47.52 -27.35
C VAL A 575 -36.78 46.48 -26.24
N SER A 576 -37.76 46.45 -25.35
CA SER A 576 -37.93 45.35 -24.42
C SER A 576 -38.85 44.33 -25.08
N ASN A 577 -38.26 43.34 -25.76
CA ASN A 577 -39.00 42.17 -26.20
C ASN A 577 -39.03 41.19 -25.05
N THR A 578 -39.95 41.45 -24.13
CA THR A 578 -40.24 40.56 -23.02
C THR A 578 -41.22 39.52 -23.53
N VAL A 579 -40.73 38.39 -24.09
CA VAL A 579 -41.57 37.19 -24.24
C VAL A 579 -41.71 36.53 -22.86
N SER A 580 -42.31 37.27 -21.93
CA SER A 580 -42.64 36.77 -20.60
C SER A 580 -44.03 36.17 -20.64
N CYS A 581 -44.11 34.87 -20.36
CA CYS A 581 -45.09 34.27 -19.46
C CYS A 581 -46.59 34.58 -19.69
N LEU A 582 -47.00 35.10 -20.84
CA LEU A 582 -48.41 35.26 -21.16
C LEU A 582 -48.95 33.89 -21.57
N PRO A 583 -50.01 33.38 -20.91
CA PRO A 583 -50.67 32.15 -21.35
C PRO A 583 -51.05 32.27 -22.83
N GLY A 584 -50.42 31.46 -23.69
CA GLY A 584 -50.66 31.46 -25.14
C GLY A 584 -49.60 32.13 -26.02
N ALA A 585 -48.48 32.64 -25.48
CA ALA A 585 -47.35 33.06 -26.29
C ALA A 585 -46.72 31.85 -27.03
N PRO A 586 -46.36 31.95 -28.32
CA PRO A 586 -45.75 30.86 -29.06
C PRO A 586 -44.32 30.59 -28.56
N ALA A 587 -43.95 29.32 -28.41
CA ALA A 587 -42.58 28.93 -28.07
C ALA A 587 -41.62 29.22 -29.25
N LEU A 588 -40.33 29.31 -28.94
CA LEU A 588 -39.28 29.38 -29.97
C LEU A 588 -39.32 28.15 -30.86
N THR A 589 -39.22 28.37 -32.17
CA THR A 589 -39.05 27.30 -33.14
C THR A 589 -37.57 27.10 -33.40
N TRP A 590 -37.09 25.86 -33.27
CA TRP A 590 -35.68 25.49 -33.45
C TRP A 590 -35.48 24.67 -34.73
N GLU A 591 -34.40 24.96 -35.46
CA GLU A 591 -33.90 24.14 -36.58
C GLU A 591 -32.36 24.02 -36.45
N GLY A 592 -31.89 22.89 -35.91
CA GLY A 592 -30.47 22.71 -35.58
C GLY A 592 -30.01 23.72 -34.51
N THR A 593 -29.03 24.54 -34.87
CA THR A 593 -28.52 25.67 -34.06
C THR A 593 -29.33 26.95 -34.21
N GLY A 594 -30.24 27.03 -35.18
CA GLY A 594 -31.06 28.20 -35.45
C GLY A 594 -32.33 28.23 -34.59
N PHE A 595 -32.73 29.43 -34.16
CA PHE A 595 -34.00 29.68 -33.47
C PHE A 595 -34.76 30.86 -34.09
N SER A 596 -36.09 30.82 -34.01
CA SER A 596 -36.94 31.94 -34.43
C SER A 596 -38.25 32.02 -33.65
N PHE A 597 -38.82 33.22 -33.60
CA PHE A 597 -40.09 33.56 -32.97
C PHE A 597 -40.71 34.75 -33.71
N THR A 598 -42.04 34.73 -33.87
CA THR A 598 -42.81 35.88 -34.34
C THR A 598 -44.12 35.93 -33.57
N MET A 599 -44.49 37.10 -33.08
CA MET A 599 -45.76 37.34 -32.39
C MET A 599 -46.39 38.63 -32.89
N GLN A 600 -47.72 38.65 -32.91
CA GLN A 600 -48.50 39.84 -33.16
C GLN A 600 -49.43 40.09 -31.97
N THR A 601 -49.35 41.26 -31.35
CA THR A 601 -50.25 41.66 -30.25
C THR A 601 -51.05 42.90 -30.65
N THR A 602 -52.29 42.97 -30.17
CA THR A 602 -53.17 44.12 -30.41
C THR A 602 -53.59 44.71 -29.07
N GLU A 603 -53.31 45.99 -28.87
CA GLU A 603 -53.75 46.80 -27.73
C GLU A 603 -54.85 47.74 -28.20
N GLU A 604 -56.06 47.55 -27.69
CA GLU A 604 -57.20 48.43 -27.97
C GLU A 604 -57.54 49.26 -26.74
N THR A 605 -57.54 50.58 -26.89
CA THR A 605 -58.03 51.52 -25.89
C THR A 605 -59.10 52.41 -26.49
N ILE A 606 -59.80 53.18 -25.65
CA ILE A 606 -60.76 54.19 -26.13
C ILE A 606 -60.10 55.31 -26.96
N TYR A 607 -58.77 55.42 -26.94
CA TYR A 607 -58.02 56.49 -27.59
C TYR A 607 -57.29 56.04 -28.86
N HIS A 608 -56.97 54.76 -28.98
CA HIS A 608 -56.22 54.21 -30.13
C HIS A 608 -56.28 52.68 -30.18
N THR A 609 -55.97 52.12 -31.34
CA THR A 609 -55.64 50.71 -31.54
C THR A 609 -54.16 50.62 -31.93
N ALA A 610 -53.35 49.91 -31.14
CA ALA A 610 -51.95 49.62 -31.47
C ALA A 610 -51.78 48.14 -31.80
N VAL A 611 -51.13 47.84 -32.92
CA VAL A 611 -50.75 46.50 -33.35
C VAL A 611 -49.23 46.41 -33.31
N TYR A 612 -48.69 45.49 -32.53
CA TYR A 612 -47.27 45.20 -32.42
C TYR A 612 -46.99 43.91 -33.17
N THR A 613 -45.96 43.88 -34.01
CA THR A 613 -45.43 42.69 -34.67
C THR A 613 -43.96 42.56 -34.28
N ASP A 614 -43.66 41.62 -33.40
CA ASP A 614 -42.32 41.40 -32.88
C ASP A 614 -41.79 40.07 -33.41
N SER A 615 -40.56 40.07 -33.91
CA SER A 615 -39.87 38.84 -34.29
C SER A 615 -38.44 38.80 -33.79
N LEU A 616 -38.00 37.58 -33.49
CA LEU A 616 -36.67 37.25 -33.02
C LEU A 616 -36.16 36.10 -33.87
N GLN A 617 -34.93 36.17 -34.37
CA GLN A 617 -34.29 35.05 -35.05
C GLN A 617 -32.80 35.05 -34.74
N GLY A 618 -32.17 33.90 -34.64
CA GLY A 618 -30.76 33.81 -34.33
C GLY A 618 -30.20 32.42 -34.48
N GLU A 619 -28.91 32.29 -34.17
CA GLU A 619 -28.17 31.03 -34.20
C GLU A 619 -27.22 30.96 -33.01
N VAL A 620 -27.12 29.78 -32.40
CA VAL A 620 -26.18 29.48 -31.32
C VAL A 620 -25.03 28.59 -31.81
N SER A 621 -23.94 28.51 -31.06
CA SER A 621 -22.87 27.54 -31.35
C SER A 621 -23.37 26.08 -31.25
N PRO A 622 -22.69 25.11 -31.88
CA PRO A 622 -23.06 23.69 -31.84
C PRO A 622 -23.14 23.07 -30.42
N ASP A 623 -22.46 23.67 -29.45
CA ASP A 623 -22.47 23.29 -28.03
C ASP A 623 -23.41 24.14 -27.17
N GLY A 624 -24.09 25.13 -27.76
CA GLY A 624 -25.02 26.05 -27.09
C GLY A 624 -24.34 27.08 -26.16
N ARG A 625 -23.03 27.30 -26.28
CA ARG A 625 -22.23 28.18 -25.42
C ARG A 625 -22.05 29.62 -25.92
N SER A 626 -22.45 29.94 -27.14
CA SER A 626 -22.49 31.31 -27.66
C SER A 626 -23.72 31.54 -28.54
N ILE A 627 -24.15 32.79 -28.66
CA ILE A 627 -25.05 33.23 -29.74
C ILE A 627 -24.16 33.81 -30.83
N GLU A 628 -24.09 33.11 -31.97
CA GLU A 628 -23.33 33.53 -33.14
C GLU A 628 -23.92 34.81 -33.74
N TRP A 629 -25.26 34.87 -33.80
CA TRP A 629 -25.97 36.07 -34.22
C TRP A 629 -27.42 36.06 -33.74
N ILE A 630 -27.99 37.26 -33.60
CA ILE A 630 -29.41 37.46 -33.31
C ILE A 630 -29.92 38.71 -34.02
N ARG A 631 -31.15 38.63 -34.54
CA ARG A 631 -31.89 39.75 -35.11
C ARG A 631 -33.21 39.92 -34.37
N LEU A 632 -33.44 41.14 -33.92
CA LEU A 632 -34.65 41.59 -33.27
C LEU A 632 -35.38 42.56 -34.20
N TYR A 633 -36.64 42.28 -34.49
CA TYR A 633 -37.49 43.15 -35.28
C TYR A 633 -38.76 43.47 -34.48
N SER A 634 -39.20 44.72 -34.51
CA SER A 634 -40.45 45.17 -33.89
C SER A 634 -41.12 46.20 -34.79
N ASP A 635 -42.40 46.01 -35.08
CA ASP A 635 -43.24 46.95 -35.85
C ASP A 635 -44.50 47.27 -35.07
N ARG A 636 -44.62 48.50 -34.59
CA ARG A 636 -45.78 49.01 -33.89
C ARG A 636 -46.55 49.98 -34.79
N THR A 637 -47.74 49.58 -35.23
CA THR A 637 -48.70 50.47 -35.90
C THR A 637 -49.80 50.90 -34.93
N THR A 638 -49.92 52.20 -34.65
CA THR A 638 -50.98 52.81 -33.83
C THR A 638 -51.95 53.61 -34.71
N THR A 639 -53.25 53.33 -34.62
CA THR A 639 -54.32 54.07 -35.30
C THR A 639 -55.20 54.77 -34.28
N TYR A 640 -55.55 56.03 -34.55
CA TYR A 640 -56.37 56.86 -33.68
C TYR A 640 -57.78 57.03 -34.27
N PRO A 641 -58.85 57.09 -33.46
CA PRO A 641 -60.22 57.32 -33.93
C PRO A 641 -60.39 58.60 -34.76
N GLN A 642 -59.49 59.57 -34.58
CA GLN A 642 -59.46 60.85 -35.29
C GLN A 642 -58.84 60.75 -36.70
N GLY A 643 -58.42 59.55 -37.14
CA GLY A 643 -57.90 59.28 -38.48
C GLY A 643 -56.37 59.29 -38.62
N GLY A 644 -55.62 59.57 -37.54
CA GLY A 644 -54.15 59.52 -37.56
C GLY A 644 -53.62 58.08 -37.46
N ARG A 645 -52.57 57.76 -38.21
CA ARG A 645 -51.79 56.51 -38.11
C ARG A 645 -50.33 56.83 -37.82
N TYR A 646 -49.79 56.23 -36.78
CA TYR A 646 -48.36 56.27 -36.45
C TYR A 646 -47.78 54.86 -36.58
N GLN A 647 -46.61 54.71 -37.18
CA GLN A 647 -45.92 53.42 -37.25
C GLN A 647 -44.46 53.57 -36.83
N TRP A 648 -44.00 52.67 -35.97
CA TRP A 648 -42.62 52.59 -35.49
C TRP A 648 -42.05 51.24 -35.90
N GLN A 649 -40.92 51.23 -36.58
CA GLN A 649 -40.21 49.99 -36.91
C GLN A 649 -38.79 50.02 -36.38
N THR A 650 -38.39 48.93 -35.73
CA THR A 650 -37.03 48.71 -35.23
C THR A 650 -36.50 47.39 -35.77
N ASP A 651 -35.29 47.39 -36.32
CA ASP A 651 -34.61 46.20 -36.85
C ASP A 651 -33.14 46.22 -36.43
N ILE A 652 -32.75 45.29 -35.54
CA ILE A 652 -31.43 45.24 -34.92
C ILE A 652 -30.83 43.86 -35.17
N THR A 653 -29.59 43.79 -35.66
CA THR A 653 -28.82 42.55 -35.74
C THR A 653 -27.52 42.69 -34.97
N ILE A 654 -27.23 41.71 -34.12
CA ILE A 654 -26.05 41.64 -33.24
C ILE A 654 -25.35 40.30 -33.48
N ARG A 655 -24.01 40.27 -33.39
CA ARG A 655 -23.19 39.05 -33.55
C ARG A 655 -22.27 38.79 -32.36
N ASP A 656 -21.79 37.55 -32.29
CA ASP A 656 -20.73 37.09 -31.39
C ASP A 656 -20.98 37.47 -29.92
N ILE A 657 -22.16 37.10 -29.40
CA ILE A 657 -22.58 37.47 -28.05
C ILE A 657 -22.03 36.43 -27.06
N PRO A 658 -21.13 36.81 -26.13
CA PRO A 658 -20.61 35.90 -25.14
C PRO A 658 -21.67 35.52 -24.11
N VAL A 659 -21.60 34.28 -23.60
CA VAL A 659 -22.39 33.88 -22.42
C VAL A 659 -21.73 34.45 -21.18
N THR A 660 -22.55 35.01 -20.29
CA THR A 660 -22.10 35.58 -19.02
C THR A 660 -22.44 34.71 -17.81
N ALA A 661 -23.50 33.90 -17.88
CA ALA A 661 -23.79 32.86 -16.89
C ALA A 661 -24.62 31.70 -17.47
N TYR A 662 -24.32 30.48 -17.04
CA TYR A 662 -25.06 29.26 -17.34
C TYR A 662 -25.93 28.81 -16.15
N PRO A 663 -26.99 28.02 -16.39
CA PRO A 663 -27.72 27.36 -15.31
C PRO A 663 -26.78 26.52 -14.44
N GLY A 664 -26.79 26.75 -13.12
CA GLY A 664 -25.92 26.06 -12.16
C GLY A 664 -24.56 26.72 -11.88
N ASP A 665 -24.19 27.82 -12.55
CA ASP A 665 -22.97 28.57 -12.22
C ASP A 665 -23.03 29.23 -10.84
N GLU A 666 -24.25 29.53 -10.36
CA GLU A 666 -24.52 29.99 -9.00
C GLU A 666 -25.65 29.15 -8.39
N TRP A 667 -25.66 29.00 -7.06
CA TRP A 667 -26.54 28.08 -6.30
C TRP A 667 -28.06 28.28 -6.49
N GLN A 668 -28.48 29.31 -7.23
CA GLN A 668 -29.87 29.62 -7.55
C GLN A 668 -30.11 29.96 -9.03
N ASN A 669 -29.09 29.95 -9.89
CA ASN A 669 -29.28 30.34 -11.28
C ASN A 669 -29.89 29.20 -12.11
N THR A 670 -31.15 29.36 -12.51
CA THR A 670 -31.86 28.45 -13.42
C THR A 670 -31.91 28.97 -14.86
N GLU A 671 -31.26 30.10 -15.16
CA GLU A 671 -31.39 30.83 -16.42
C GLU A 671 -30.08 30.80 -17.21
N PHE A 672 -30.18 30.72 -18.55
CA PHE A 672 -29.05 31.10 -19.41
C PHE A 672 -29.03 32.62 -19.54
N GLN A 673 -27.91 33.27 -19.24
CA GLN A 673 -27.76 34.72 -19.37
C GLN A 673 -26.70 35.09 -20.41
N TYR A 674 -27.14 35.79 -21.44
CA TYR A 674 -26.27 36.38 -22.46
C TYR A 674 -26.31 37.88 -22.26
N TYR A 675 -25.14 38.50 -22.13
CA TYR A 675 -25.04 39.92 -21.86
C TYR A 675 -23.86 40.51 -22.60
N LEU A 676 -24.09 41.68 -23.21
CA LEU A 676 -23.01 42.53 -23.73
C LEU A 676 -22.82 43.69 -22.78
N LEU A 677 -21.58 43.92 -22.38
CA LEU A 677 -21.23 45.15 -21.68
C LEU A 677 -21.52 46.34 -22.62
N PRO A 678 -21.99 47.49 -22.09
CA PRO A 678 -22.30 48.67 -22.91
C PRO A 678 -21.16 49.14 -23.82
N GLU A 679 -19.93 48.91 -23.39
CA GLU A 679 -18.70 49.23 -24.12
C GLU A 679 -18.36 48.26 -25.27
N GLU A 680 -18.88 47.03 -25.23
CA GLU A 680 -18.64 45.99 -26.24
C GLU A 680 -19.73 45.96 -27.33
N ALA A 681 -20.93 46.44 -26.99
CA ALA A 681 -22.10 46.38 -27.86
C ALA A 681 -21.93 47.12 -29.21
N PRO A 682 -21.33 48.33 -29.30
CA PRO A 682 -21.18 49.04 -30.57
C PRO A 682 -20.37 48.25 -31.63
N ASP A 683 -19.40 47.46 -31.20
CA ASP A 683 -18.54 46.66 -32.10
C ASP A 683 -19.20 45.36 -32.56
N ARG A 684 -20.28 44.94 -31.88
CA ARG A 684 -21.01 43.69 -32.12
C ARG A 684 -22.34 43.92 -32.87
N VAL A 685 -22.84 45.15 -32.91
CA VAL A 685 -24.04 45.54 -33.68
C VAL A 685 -23.69 45.62 -35.17
N VAL A 686 -24.31 44.73 -35.96
CA VAL A 686 -24.11 44.66 -37.42
C VAL A 686 -25.04 45.64 -38.15
N SER A 687 -26.25 45.85 -37.62
CA SER A 687 -27.18 46.83 -38.15
C SER A 687 -28.19 47.24 -37.09
N CYS A 688 -28.49 48.53 -37.00
CA CYS A 688 -29.65 49.05 -36.27
C CYS A 688 -30.37 50.05 -37.16
N ARG A 689 -31.64 49.76 -37.48
CA ARG A 689 -32.50 50.64 -38.28
C ARG A 689 -33.75 50.97 -37.49
N TRP A 690 -34.12 52.24 -37.55
CA TRP A 690 -35.29 52.77 -36.89
C TRP A 690 -36.07 53.66 -37.85
N TYR A 691 -37.38 53.42 -37.94
CA TYR A 691 -38.27 54.16 -38.83
C TYR A 691 -39.49 54.66 -38.06
N HIS A 692 -39.86 55.90 -38.34
CA HIS A 692 -41.08 56.53 -37.84
C HIS A 692 -41.91 57.03 -39.02
N TYR A 693 -43.16 56.57 -39.10
CA TYR A 693 -44.12 56.98 -40.11
C TYR A 693 -45.33 57.65 -39.48
N TYR A 694 -45.82 58.73 -40.12
CA TYR A 694 -47.12 59.33 -39.84
C TYR A 694 -47.98 59.30 -41.11
N ASN A 695 -49.18 58.73 -41.04
CA ASN A 695 -50.08 58.56 -42.18
C ASN A 695 -49.40 57.98 -43.44
N ASN A 696 -48.55 56.96 -43.24
CA ASN A 696 -47.75 56.29 -44.28
C ASN A 696 -46.68 57.16 -44.94
N GLN A 697 -46.39 58.35 -44.40
CA GLN A 697 -45.24 59.17 -44.80
C GLN A 697 -44.12 58.95 -43.78
N GLU A 698 -42.93 58.63 -44.28
CA GLU A 698 -41.73 58.52 -43.45
C GLU A 698 -41.39 59.90 -42.90
N MET A 699 -41.38 60.00 -41.58
CA MET A 699 -41.07 61.24 -40.86
C MET A 699 -39.60 61.28 -40.48
N VAL A 700 -39.04 60.15 -40.06
CA VAL A 700 -37.63 59.99 -39.69
C VAL A 700 -37.22 58.56 -40.01
N SER A 701 -36.08 58.40 -40.69
CA SER A 701 -35.32 57.14 -40.67
C SER A 701 -33.91 57.40 -40.19
N THR A 702 -33.39 56.49 -39.38
CA THR A 702 -32.00 56.57 -38.95
C THR A 702 -31.38 55.18 -38.90
N THR A 703 -30.17 55.07 -39.43
CA THR A 703 -29.30 53.91 -39.28
C THR A 703 -28.17 54.29 -38.34
N PHE A 704 -28.04 53.60 -37.21
CA PHE A 704 -27.02 53.89 -36.20
C PHE A 704 -25.94 52.82 -36.18
N ILE A 705 -24.68 53.26 -36.29
CA ILE A 705 -23.50 52.60 -35.70
C ILE A 705 -22.58 53.75 -35.26
N SER A 706 -22.77 54.29 -34.05
CA SER A 706 -22.03 55.45 -33.53
C SER A 706 -21.28 55.09 -32.22
N PRO A 707 -20.02 55.52 -32.04
CA PRO A 707 -19.23 55.27 -30.82
C PRO A 707 -19.73 55.97 -29.54
N GLY A 708 -20.80 56.78 -29.62
CA GLY A 708 -21.31 57.58 -28.49
C GLY A 708 -22.62 57.08 -27.86
N SER A 709 -23.22 56.02 -28.40
CA SER A 709 -24.47 55.45 -27.87
C SER A 709 -24.19 54.45 -26.73
N GLU A 710 -24.91 54.60 -25.61
CA GLU A 710 -24.95 53.61 -24.53
C GLU A 710 -25.92 52.49 -24.91
N TRP A 711 -25.42 51.25 -24.94
CA TRP A 711 -26.20 50.05 -25.27
C TRP A 711 -26.29 49.12 -24.08
N SER A 712 -27.39 48.39 -23.93
CA SER A 712 -27.44 47.24 -23.03
C SER A 712 -28.23 46.14 -23.71
N PHE A 713 -27.65 44.94 -23.75
CA PHE A 713 -28.26 43.76 -24.33
C PHE A 713 -28.27 42.64 -23.30
N ALA A 714 -29.45 42.12 -22.96
CA ALA A 714 -29.58 40.97 -22.08
C ALA A 714 -30.56 39.97 -22.68
N ILE A 715 -30.15 38.70 -22.73
CA ILE A 715 -31.06 37.57 -22.92
C ILE A 715 -31.11 36.77 -21.64
N SER A 716 -32.30 36.47 -21.15
CA SER A 716 -32.47 35.39 -20.18
C SER A 716 -33.49 34.36 -20.65
N THR A 717 -33.19 33.08 -20.46
CA THR A 717 -34.17 32.00 -20.66
C THR A 717 -34.66 31.49 -19.31
N ARG A 718 -35.98 31.41 -19.14
CA ARG A 718 -36.63 30.87 -17.93
C ARG A 718 -37.24 29.52 -18.23
N GLU A 719 -37.25 28.66 -17.21
CA GLU A 719 -38.01 27.41 -17.20
C GLU A 719 -39.52 27.66 -17.40
#